data_AF-A0A6A5ATW0-F1
#
_entry.id   AF-A0A6A5ATW0-F1
#
_cell.length_a   1.000
_cell.length_b   1.000
_cell.length_c   1.000
_cell.angle_alpha   90.00
_cell.angle_beta   90.00
_cell.angle_gamma   90.00
#
_symmetry.space_group_name_H-M   'P 1'
#
loop_
_entity.id
_entity.type
_entity.pdbx_description
1 polymer ?
#
loop_
_entity_poly.entity_id
_entity_poly.type
_entity_poly.pdbx_seq_one_letter_code
_entity_poly.pdbx_strand_id
1 'polypeptide(L)'
;MTAGNAYSQYVGTNPASRIPFTLVDVLELYPSIQVGLEHILGNVPILPPRYYSVCSSPLMLPRHVQIVYMVAKWQSSKSPLKTFTGAAAGYMSHLKTDALVTAQISRGYFKVPESLETPILGVALGTGISFFRALLQHRAYHQDHNAIVSKIRLYFGIRHASKDFLFQNELDTYVNRGLLELAPACSHDGASFVTPVTLIRDFPTSVAEYLDNQGVYFYCGIGGTIPEFHEAAIQTALQTVHKSTLGSEMETVDEMKASGRWQIEAFSSCLDHENALQYQQKVQSKKEDTPISDVVGDCAMFCFQCGQTNQGIGCTKIGVCGKTPTVAALQDLLVDHLKHLSWYAHHIRIVYPDTTSLTEVDRFSLVALFSTLTNVNFDATRFVTFIQQTKAFTDTLSQEYATVCKAHGVAPRAVPWKRTDANVVDIEELVASGKKVGVLSRLRAGRNDALVGLQEMLVYGLKGLAAYTDHSFQFGNEKPEIYHFIHEAFAFLWSPEAGKVDKVVDMLMKCGQVNLTALALLHESNNTYGAQSPGIATSVPRPGKCILVSGHDLKMLHDVLEACASYKTDHGVHINVYTHGELLPAHGYPALRASPHLIGHFGAAWQRQSLEFAHFPGSILMATNCLTQPKTEYKDRLFTAGAVGWQDIPHLEDGQYAPLLAKAVAGVGFTDADLKFNYPANPFVNTVEKYHVGWGSETVIGAAATVLQAVTDGHISRFYVIGGCDGYEGERSYYTDLAKALPDTSVVLTVGCGKFRINHLDMGTIGDTGIPRLLDLGQCNDSYSAVQIALALAQALQCGVNDLPLSIVLSWFEQKAVVVLLTLLSLGIRNIRVGPSVPAFLRPSIFKVLHEKFNLMAIGADVHIRKTLPTWWAATKSPPPRHTDSLAVH
;
A
#
# COMPACT_ATOMS: atom_id res chain seq x y z
N MET A 1 -19.44 5.41 26.25
CA MET A 1 -20.24 6.57 25.79
C MET A 1 -21.53 6.03 25.19
N THR A 2 -22.70 6.59 25.51
CA THR A 2 -23.99 6.15 24.95
C THR A 2 -24.05 6.51 23.45
N ALA A 3 -24.65 5.66 22.61
CA ALA A 3 -24.75 5.85 21.16
C ALA A 3 -25.30 7.24 20.75
N GLY A 4 -26.16 7.84 21.59
CA GLY A 4 -26.71 9.19 21.37
C GLY A 4 -25.67 10.32 21.40
N ASN A 5 -24.64 10.23 22.23
CA ASN A 5 -23.61 11.29 22.32
C ASN A 5 -22.68 11.30 21.10
N ALA A 6 -22.35 10.14 20.54
CA ALA A 6 -21.53 10.03 19.32
C ALA A 6 -22.32 10.46 18.06
N TYR A 7 -23.61 10.11 17.98
CA TYR A 7 -24.52 10.56 16.92
C TYR A 7 -24.64 12.09 16.87
N SER A 8 -24.77 12.72 18.04
CA SER A 8 -24.91 14.18 18.18
C SER A 8 -23.68 14.94 17.65
N GLN A 9 -22.48 14.42 17.92
CA GLN A 9 -21.24 14.98 17.38
C GLN A 9 -21.19 14.87 15.84
N TYR A 10 -21.63 13.75 15.28
CA TYR A 10 -21.55 13.48 13.84
C TYR A 10 -22.55 14.27 12.99
N VAL A 11 -23.77 14.48 13.50
CA VAL A 11 -24.84 15.22 12.80
C VAL A 11 -24.75 16.74 13.06
N GLY A 12 -24.11 17.13 14.16
CA GLY A 12 -23.96 18.51 14.63
C GLY A 12 -22.76 19.28 14.07
N THR A 13 -21.77 18.64 13.43
CA THR A 13 -20.65 19.41 12.83
C THR A 13 -21.13 20.26 11.66
N ASN A 14 -21.08 21.57 11.85
CA ASN A 14 -21.39 22.57 10.84
C ASN A 14 -20.32 22.53 9.72
N PRO A 15 -20.66 22.21 8.47
CA PRO A 15 -19.70 22.12 7.36
C PRO A 15 -19.31 23.52 6.81
N ALA A 16 -19.40 24.58 7.62
CA ALA A 16 -19.32 25.96 7.16
C ALA A 16 -17.94 26.36 6.61
N SER A 17 -16.88 25.62 6.94
CA SER A 17 -15.53 25.88 6.45
C SER A 17 -14.93 24.62 5.83
N ARG A 18 -14.90 24.55 4.49
CA ARG A 18 -14.06 23.58 3.75
C ARG A 18 -12.90 24.33 3.10
N ILE A 19 -11.79 23.65 2.86
CA ILE A 19 -10.63 24.18 2.11
C ILE A 19 -10.57 23.51 0.72
N PRO A 20 -11.57 23.65 -0.17
CA PRO A 20 -11.34 23.23 -1.55
C PRO A 20 -10.37 24.25 -2.18
N PHE A 21 -9.23 23.77 -2.65
CA PHE A 21 -8.35 24.50 -3.55
C PHE A 21 -8.59 23.93 -4.95
N THR A 22 -9.29 24.69 -5.80
CA THR A 22 -9.74 24.27 -7.13
C THR A 22 -8.84 24.83 -8.23
N LEU A 23 -8.91 24.28 -9.44
CA LEU A 23 -8.24 24.85 -10.61
C LEU A 23 -8.69 26.30 -10.86
N VAL A 24 -9.96 26.62 -10.59
CA VAL A 24 -10.48 28.00 -10.66
C VAL A 24 -9.74 28.90 -9.66
N ASP A 25 -9.50 28.43 -8.43
CA ASP A 25 -8.73 29.21 -7.45
C ASP A 25 -7.30 29.48 -7.93
N VAL A 26 -6.66 28.52 -8.60
CA VAL A 26 -5.32 28.70 -9.19
C VAL A 26 -5.33 29.76 -10.31
N LEU A 27 -6.31 29.68 -11.23
CA LEU A 27 -6.42 30.63 -12.34
C LEU A 27 -6.79 32.04 -11.87
N GLU A 28 -7.62 32.17 -10.84
CA GLU A 28 -7.96 33.46 -10.21
C GLU A 28 -6.77 34.04 -9.43
N LEU A 29 -6.01 33.21 -8.71
CA LEU A 29 -4.82 33.64 -7.96
C LEU A 29 -3.66 34.03 -8.87
N TYR A 30 -3.57 33.43 -10.06
CA TYR A 30 -2.51 33.68 -11.02
C TYR A 30 -3.09 34.00 -12.41
N PRO A 31 -3.63 35.23 -12.61
CA PRO A 31 -4.25 35.62 -13.89
C PRO A 31 -3.28 35.60 -15.09
N SER A 32 -1.96 35.55 -14.83
CA SER A 32 -0.93 35.39 -15.84
C SER A 32 -0.91 33.99 -16.47
N ILE A 33 -1.54 32.98 -15.83
CA ILE A 33 -1.64 31.64 -16.39
C ILE A 33 -2.59 31.67 -17.59
N GLN A 34 -2.04 31.44 -18.77
CA GLN A 34 -2.80 31.27 -20.01
C GLN A 34 -2.99 29.76 -20.23
N VAL A 35 -4.21 29.26 -20.02
CA VAL A 35 -4.54 27.84 -20.28
C VAL A 35 -5.48 27.76 -21.48
N GLY A 36 -5.09 27.02 -22.50
CA GLY A 36 -5.97 26.70 -23.63
C GLY A 36 -7.12 25.78 -23.21
N LEU A 37 -8.27 25.89 -23.88
CA LEU A 37 -9.47 25.13 -23.54
C LEU A 37 -9.22 23.62 -23.58
N GLU A 38 -8.42 23.15 -24.53
CA GLU A 38 -8.02 21.75 -24.70
C GLU A 38 -7.24 21.22 -23.49
N HIS A 39 -6.39 22.05 -22.88
CA HIS A 39 -5.67 21.68 -21.66
C HIS A 39 -6.60 21.60 -20.45
N ILE A 40 -7.60 22.49 -20.36
CA ILE A 40 -8.61 22.42 -19.30
C ILE A 40 -9.45 21.14 -19.48
N LEU A 41 -9.95 20.88 -20.69
CA LEU A 41 -10.76 19.69 -20.97
C LEU A 41 -10.00 18.38 -20.80
N GLY A 42 -8.68 18.37 -21.07
CA GLY A 42 -7.83 17.20 -20.86
C GLY A 42 -7.48 16.92 -19.39
N ASN A 43 -7.55 17.92 -18.51
CA ASN A 43 -7.12 17.81 -17.10
C ASN A 43 -8.27 17.87 -16.09
N VAL A 44 -9.46 18.35 -16.48
CA VAL A 44 -10.63 18.33 -15.62
C VAL A 44 -11.29 16.94 -15.68
N PRO A 45 -11.49 16.26 -14.54
CA PRO A 45 -12.16 14.97 -14.54
C PRO A 45 -13.58 15.11 -15.08
N ILE A 46 -14.04 14.10 -15.83
CA ILE A 46 -15.42 14.02 -16.28
C ILE A 46 -16.32 14.07 -15.04
N LEU A 47 -17.28 15.01 -15.01
CA LEU A 47 -18.21 15.15 -13.91
C LEU A 47 -19.02 13.84 -13.76
N PRO A 48 -18.92 13.13 -12.63
CA PRO A 48 -19.73 11.94 -12.42
C PRO A 48 -21.21 12.33 -12.30
N PRO A 49 -22.14 11.49 -12.78
CA PRO A 49 -23.56 11.76 -12.65
C PRO A 49 -23.96 11.80 -11.17
N ARG A 50 -24.84 12.75 -10.81
CA ARG A 50 -25.42 12.82 -9.47
C ARG A 50 -26.75 12.08 -9.42
N TYR A 51 -26.82 11.02 -8.62
CA TYR A 51 -28.05 10.28 -8.40
C TYR A 51 -28.94 10.96 -7.35
N TYR A 52 -30.25 10.98 -7.64
CA TYR A 52 -31.30 11.43 -6.75
C TYR A 52 -32.40 10.36 -6.74
N SER A 53 -32.92 10.01 -5.56
CA SER A 53 -34.03 9.07 -5.47
C SER A 53 -35.29 9.73 -6.02
N VAL A 54 -35.98 9.03 -6.93
CA VAL A 54 -37.26 9.48 -7.48
C VAL A 54 -38.31 9.53 -6.37
N CYS A 55 -38.99 10.66 -6.22
CA CYS A 55 -40.00 10.89 -5.18
C CYS A 55 -41.44 10.81 -5.68
N SER A 56 -41.66 10.32 -6.91
CA SER A 56 -42.98 10.09 -7.50
C SER A 56 -43.21 8.62 -7.85
N SER A 57 -44.44 8.15 -7.68
CA SER A 57 -44.86 6.83 -8.19
C SER A 57 -45.22 6.91 -9.68
N PRO A 58 -44.75 5.98 -10.53
CA PRO A 58 -45.16 5.92 -11.93
C PRO A 58 -46.63 5.56 -12.12
N LEU A 59 -47.31 4.99 -11.10
CA LEU A 59 -48.75 4.71 -11.17
C LEU A 59 -49.59 5.98 -10.97
N MET A 60 -49.12 6.87 -10.11
CA MET A 60 -49.80 8.13 -9.80
C MET A 60 -49.45 9.23 -10.81
N LEU A 61 -48.20 9.23 -11.28
CA LEU A 61 -47.66 10.23 -12.21
C LEU A 61 -46.91 9.54 -13.37
N PRO A 62 -47.62 8.90 -14.32
CA PRO A 62 -47.00 8.05 -15.36
C PRO A 62 -46.10 8.81 -16.34
N ARG A 63 -46.24 10.13 -16.42
CA ARG A 63 -45.49 10.99 -17.34
C ARG A 63 -44.60 12.00 -16.62
N HIS A 64 -44.47 11.93 -15.30
CA HIS A 64 -43.68 12.88 -14.51
C HIS A 64 -42.75 12.15 -13.55
N VAL A 65 -41.48 12.60 -13.53
CA VAL A 65 -40.50 12.21 -12.52
C VAL A 65 -40.27 13.40 -11.60
N GLN A 66 -40.49 13.20 -10.31
CA GLN A 66 -40.20 14.20 -9.29
C GLN A 66 -38.97 13.76 -8.51
N ILE A 67 -38.13 14.72 -8.12
CA ILE A 67 -36.97 14.52 -7.25
C ILE A 67 -36.97 15.60 -6.17
N VAL A 68 -36.34 15.29 -5.03
CA VAL A 68 -35.98 16.31 -4.04
C VAL A 68 -34.48 16.34 -3.89
N TYR A 69 -33.95 17.54 -3.76
CA TYR A 69 -32.54 17.76 -3.54
C TYR A 69 -32.33 18.91 -2.56
N MET A 70 -31.17 18.89 -1.90
CA MET A 70 -30.71 19.97 -1.05
C MET A 70 -29.52 20.65 -1.71
N VAL A 71 -29.54 21.98 -1.74
CA VAL A 71 -28.44 22.78 -2.27
C VAL A 71 -27.40 22.97 -1.16
N ALA A 72 -26.32 22.21 -1.24
CA ALA A 72 -25.18 22.42 -0.35
C ALA A 72 -24.47 23.72 -0.72
N LYS A 73 -24.35 24.63 0.25
CA LYS A 73 -23.52 25.84 0.17
C LYS A 73 -22.49 25.81 1.28
N TRP A 74 -21.26 26.16 0.96
CA TRP A 74 -20.19 26.29 1.96
C TRP A 74 -19.27 27.46 1.58
N GLN A 75 -18.59 28.03 2.57
CA GLN A 75 -17.65 29.13 2.34
C GLN A 75 -16.22 28.62 2.31
N SER A 76 -15.37 29.32 1.56
CA SER A 76 -13.93 29.11 1.63
C SER A 76 -13.42 29.58 3.00
N SER A 77 -12.65 28.74 3.68
CA SER A 77 -11.91 29.15 4.88
C SER A 77 -10.90 30.27 4.61
N LYS A 78 -10.38 30.36 3.37
CA LYS A 78 -9.39 31.37 2.95
C LYS A 78 -10.04 32.66 2.43
N SER A 79 -11.29 32.61 2.00
CA SER A 79 -12.06 33.76 1.51
C SER A 79 -13.51 33.63 1.95
N PRO A 80 -13.87 34.17 3.14
CA PRO A 80 -15.22 34.04 3.70
C PRO A 80 -16.34 34.60 2.80
N LEU A 81 -15.99 35.49 1.87
CA LEU A 81 -16.93 36.03 0.86
C LEU A 81 -17.19 35.06 -0.30
N LYS A 82 -16.29 34.10 -0.56
CA LYS A 82 -16.43 33.11 -1.62
C LYS A 82 -17.31 31.96 -1.16
N THR A 83 -18.52 31.89 -1.73
CA THR A 83 -19.49 30.82 -1.46
C THR A 83 -19.49 29.81 -2.60
N PHE A 84 -19.18 28.56 -2.28
CA PHE A 84 -19.31 27.44 -3.21
C PHE A 84 -20.71 26.83 -3.11
N THR A 85 -21.21 26.39 -4.25
CA THR A 85 -22.51 25.70 -4.37
C THR A 85 -22.29 24.34 -5.02
N GLY A 86 -22.95 23.29 -4.54
CA GLY A 86 -22.84 21.95 -5.14
C GLY A 86 -23.24 21.94 -6.62
N ALA A 87 -22.50 21.22 -7.47
CA ALA A 87 -22.63 21.32 -8.93
C ALA A 87 -24.04 20.97 -9.46
N ALA A 88 -24.53 19.75 -9.22
CA ALA A 88 -25.83 19.31 -9.77
C ALA A 88 -27.04 20.00 -9.10
N ALA A 89 -27.11 20.00 -7.76
CA ALA A 89 -28.18 20.66 -7.01
C ALA A 89 -28.17 22.18 -7.22
N GLY A 90 -26.99 22.78 -7.30
CA GLY A 90 -26.81 24.19 -7.65
C GLY A 90 -27.32 24.47 -9.06
N TYR A 91 -26.89 23.70 -10.06
CA TYR A 91 -27.40 23.83 -11.43
C TYR A 91 -28.94 23.78 -11.46
N MET A 92 -29.54 22.75 -10.85
CA MET A 92 -30.99 22.59 -10.80
C MET A 92 -31.70 23.75 -10.10
N SER A 93 -31.11 24.31 -9.04
CA SER A 93 -31.72 25.43 -8.29
C SER A 93 -31.81 26.75 -9.07
N HIS A 94 -31.07 26.88 -10.18
CA HIS A 94 -31.12 28.05 -11.06
C HIS A 94 -32.00 27.83 -12.30
N LEU A 95 -32.57 26.64 -12.49
CA LEU A 95 -33.44 26.35 -13.62
C LEU A 95 -34.79 27.06 -13.45
N LYS A 96 -35.34 27.52 -14.57
CA LYS A 96 -36.70 28.04 -14.65
C LYS A 96 -37.65 26.91 -15.03
N THR A 97 -38.94 27.11 -14.76
CA THR A 97 -40.00 26.26 -15.30
C THR A 97 -39.82 26.08 -16.81
N ASP A 98 -40.11 24.88 -17.32
CA ASP A 98 -39.97 24.47 -18.72
C ASP A 98 -38.54 24.36 -19.26
N ALA A 99 -37.52 24.51 -18.42
CA ALA A 99 -36.13 24.26 -18.82
C ALA A 99 -35.90 22.79 -19.20
N LEU A 100 -35.16 22.56 -20.29
CA LEU A 100 -34.73 21.23 -20.72
C LEU A 100 -33.54 20.76 -19.89
N VAL A 101 -33.62 19.54 -19.36
CA VAL A 101 -32.54 18.89 -18.61
C VAL A 101 -32.21 17.54 -19.23
N THR A 102 -30.92 17.22 -19.31
CA THR A 102 -30.47 15.87 -19.66
C THR A 102 -30.39 15.04 -18.38
N ALA A 103 -31.17 13.97 -18.34
CA ALA A 103 -31.19 13.04 -17.22
C ALA A 103 -31.23 11.60 -17.72
N GLN A 104 -30.71 10.69 -16.91
CA GLN A 104 -30.86 9.26 -17.10
C GLN A 104 -31.61 8.68 -15.91
N ILE A 105 -32.56 7.79 -16.17
CA ILE A 105 -33.21 7.01 -15.13
C ILE A 105 -32.44 5.70 -14.98
N SER A 106 -32.09 5.36 -13.73
CA SER A 106 -31.42 4.11 -13.39
C SER A 106 -32.27 3.34 -12.39
N ARG A 107 -32.10 2.01 -12.37
CA ARG A 107 -32.80 1.15 -11.41
C ARG A 107 -32.28 1.46 -10.00
N GLY A 108 -33.20 1.77 -9.08
CA GLY A 108 -32.87 2.05 -7.67
C GLY A 108 -32.41 0.82 -6.89
N TYR A 109 -31.89 1.05 -5.67
CA TYR A 109 -31.36 -0.01 -4.81
C TYR A 109 -32.44 -0.81 -4.10
N PHE A 110 -33.54 -0.16 -3.70
CA PHE A 110 -34.60 -0.82 -2.97
C PHE A 110 -35.42 -1.77 -3.83
N LYS A 111 -35.62 -2.98 -3.32
CA LYS A 111 -36.62 -3.94 -3.79
C LYS A 111 -37.83 -3.84 -2.88
N VAL A 112 -38.90 -3.21 -3.37
CA VAL A 112 -40.20 -3.14 -2.69
C VAL A 112 -40.81 -4.55 -2.62
N PRO A 113 -41.45 -4.95 -1.50
CA PRO A 113 -42.14 -6.23 -1.40
C PRO A 113 -43.20 -6.40 -2.49
N GLU A 114 -43.33 -7.63 -3.02
CA GLU A 114 -44.35 -7.96 -4.02
C GLU A 114 -45.76 -7.92 -3.42
N SER A 115 -45.90 -8.34 -2.15
CA SER A 115 -47.16 -8.22 -1.41
C SER A 115 -47.33 -6.81 -0.86
N LEU A 116 -48.50 -6.23 -1.12
CA LEU A 116 -48.92 -4.96 -0.53
C LEU A 116 -49.26 -5.09 0.96
N GLU A 117 -49.37 -6.30 1.51
CA GLU A 117 -49.68 -6.52 2.93
C GLU A 117 -48.42 -6.61 3.80
N THR A 118 -47.22 -6.75 3.21
CA THR A 118 -45.96 -6.82 3.97
C THR A 118 -45.73 -5.53 4.77
N PRO A 119 -45.58 -5.59 6.11
CA PRO A 119 -45.31 -4.40 6.92
C PRO A 119 -43.98 -3.75 6.55
N ILE A 120 -43.90 -2.42 6.64
CA ILE A 120 -42.68 -1.67 6.32
C ILE A 120 -42.29 -0.77 7.48
N LEU A 121 -41.06 -0.95 7.97
CA LEU A 121 -40.41 -0.07 8.93
C LEU A 121 -39.38 0.79 8.20
N GLY A 122 -39.57 2.10 8.24
CA GLY A 122 -38.77 3.08 7.51
C GLY A 122 -38.02 4.03 8.42
N VAL A 123 -36.80 4.38 8.02
CA VAL A 123 -36.07 5.54 8.52
C VAL A 123 -35.73 6.46 7.35
N ALA A 124 -36.16 7.71 7.43
CA ALA A 124 -35.79 8.76 6.49
C ALA A 124 -35.00 9.86 7.20
N LEU A 125 -33.89 10.32 6.63
CA LEU A 125 -33.19 11.52 7.10
C LEU A 125 -33.20 12.60 6.01
N GLY A 126 -33.74 13.79 6.34
CA GLY A 126 -33.81 14.93 5.42
C GLY A 126 -34.41 14.56 4.05
N THR A 127 -33.66 14.73 2.96
CA THR A 127 -34.14 14.41 1.60
C THR A 127 -34.37 12.92 1.34
N GLY A 128 -33.96 12.03 2.26
CA GLY A 128 -34.27 10.59 2.21
C GLY A 128 -35.77 10.27 2.25
N ILE A 129 -36.61 11.25 2.62
CA ILE A 129 -38.08 11.17 2.50
C ILE A 129 -38.55 10.90 1.07
N SER A 130 -37.73 11.18 0.06
CA SER A 130 -38.04 11.01 -1.36
C SER A 130 -38.53 9.60 -1.69
N PHE A 131 -37.79 8.57 -1.26
CA PHE A 131 -38.17 7.19 -1.51
C PHE A 131 -39.52 6.84 -0.85
N PHE A 132 -39.69 7.21 0.41
CA PHE A 132 -40.92 6.93 1.16
C PHE A 132 -42.13 7.64 0.59
N ARG A 133 -41.97 8.87 0.07
CA ARG A 133 -43.04 9.57 -0.65
C ARG A 133 -43.48 8.80 -1.90
N ALA A 134 -42.54 8.36 -2.74
CA ALA A 134 -42.88 7.56 -3.92
C ALA A 134 -43.58 6.25 -3.54
N LEU A 135 -43.10 5.59 -2.49
CA LEU A 135 -43.69 4.36 -1.96
C LEU A 135 -45.11 4.59 -1.43
N LEU A 136 -45.35 5.66 -0.67
CA LEU A 136 -46.67 6.03 -0.17
C LEU A 136 -47.64 6.35 -1.31
N GLN A 137 -47.20 7.10 -2.33
CA GLN A 137 -48.00 7.34 -3.54
C GLN A 137 -48.37 6.04 -4.26
N HIS A 138 -47.41 5.11 -4.38
CA HIS A 138 -47.65 3.80 -4.98
C HIS A 138 -48.70 3.01 -4.21
N ARG A 139 -48.64 3.01 -2.87
CA ARG A 139 -49.59 2.30 -2.02
C ARG A 139 -50.96 2.98 -1.98
N ALA A 140 -50.99 4.31 -1.95
CA ALA A 140 -52.23 5.09 -2.04
C ALA A 140 -52.98 4.80 -3.34
N TYR A 141 -52.28 4.74 -4.48
CA TYR A 141 -52.89 4.35 -5.76
C TYR A 141 -53.57 2.98 -5.67
N HIS A 142 -52.90 1.99 -5.08
CA HIS A 142 -53.50 0.65 -4.91
C HIS A 142 -54.68 0.65 -3.93
N GLN A 143 -54.60 1.41 -2.83
CA GLN A 143 -55.71 1.59 -1.88
C GLN A 143 -56.93 2.21 -2.58
N ASP A 144 -56.73 3.22 -3.43
CA ASP A 144 -57.79 3.88 -4.22
C ASP A 144 -58.44 2.92 -5.23
N HIS A 145 -57.77 1.81 -5.56
CA HIS A 145 -58.27 0.73 -6.41
C HIS A 145 -58.69 -0.52 -5.59
N ASN A 146 -59.05 -0.33 -4.32
CA ASN A 146 -59.58 -1.36 -3.41
C ASN A 146 -58.60 -2.50 -3.07
N ALA A 147 -57.30 -2.31 -3.24
CA ALA A 147 -56.31 -3.26 -2.74
C ALA A 147 -56.10 -3.10 -1.23
N ILE A 148 -55.90 -4.22 -0.54
CA ILE A 148 -55.49 -4.21 0.87
C ILE A 148 -54.00 -3.85 0.92
N VAL A 149 -53.67 -2.82 1.69
CA VAL A 149 -52.31 -2.30 1.85
C VAL A 149 -51.97 -2.18 3.33
N SER A 150 -50.80 -2.64 3.75
CA SER A 150 -50.30 -2.40 5.10
C SER A 150 -49.83 -0.95 5.29
N LYS A 151 -49.90 -0.49 6.54
CA LYS A 151 -49.34 0.79 6.98
C LYS A 151 -47.80 0.78 6.95
N ILE A 152 -47.18 1.92 6.71
CA ILE A 152 -45.73 2.14 6.85
C ILE A 152 -45.47 2.85 8.19
N ARG A 153 -44.56 2.33 9.02
CA ARG A 153 -44.02 3.09 10.16
C ARG A 153 -42.79 3.85 9.72
N LEU A 154 -42.78 5.17 9.82
CA LEU A 154 -41.67 5.99 9.33
C LEU A 154 -41.10 6.87 10.44
N TYR A 155 -39.84 6.64 10.82
CA TYR A 155 -39.08 7.58 11.64
C TYR A 155 -38.41 8.62 10.74
N PHE A 156 -38.84 9.88 10.84
CA PHE A 156 -38.38 10.94 9.95
C PHE A 156 -37.49 11.94 10.70
N GLY A 157 -36.18 11.85 10.49
CA GLY A 157 -35.18 12.71 11.13
C GLY A 157 -34.95 14.02 10.37
N ILE A 158 -35.23 15.14 11.03
CA ILE A 158 -35.02 16.50 10.52
C ILE A 158 -34.39 17.40 11.60
N ARG A 159 -33.85 18.56 11.20
CA ARG A 159 -33.27 19.51 12.16
C ARG A 159 -34.37 20.36 12.78
N HIS A 160 -35.08 21.12 11.95
CA HIS A 160 -36.19 21.97 12.38
C HIS A 160 -37.47 21.66 11.61
N ALA A 161 -38.58 21.39 12.30
CA ALA A 161 -39.88 21.15 11.69
C ALA A 161 -40.33 22.31 10.81
N SER A 162 -40.13 23.56 11.26
CA SER A 162 -40.58 24.75 10.54
C SER A 162 -39.83 25.00 9.22
N LYS A 163 -38.70 24.31 8.96
CA LYS A 163 -37.83 24.55 7.79
C LYS A 163 -37.63 23.30 6.94
N ASP A 164 -37.49 22.15 7.58
CA ASP A 164 -36.99 20.92 6.96
C ASP A 164 -38.08 19.83 6.82
N PHE A 165 -39.30 20.09 7.29
CA PHE A 165 -40.41 19.12 7.20
C PHE A 165 -41.02 19.11 5.80
N LEU A 166 -40.34 18.40 4.90
CA LEU A 166 -40.75 18.24 3.51
C LEU A 166 -42.07 17.47 3.42
N PHE A 167 -42.99 17.97 2.58
CA PHE A 167 -44.27 17.31 2.24
C PHE A 167 -45.25 17.10 3.40
N GLN A 168 -45.19 17.91 4.45
CA GLN A 168 -46.03 17.74 5.64
C GLN A 168 -47.52 17.49 5.34
N ASN A 169 -48.16 18.37 4.55
CA ASN A 169 -49.59 18.22 4.20
C ASN A 169 -49.92 16.89 3.48
N GLU A 170 -49.01 16.41 2.62
CA GLU A 170 -49.17 15.15 1.88
C GLU A 170 -48.99 13.95 2.84
N LEU A 171 -48.00 14.02 3.72
CA LEU A 171 -47.77 13.00 4.75
C LEU A 171 -48.93 12.92 5.75
N ASP A 172 -49.47 14.05 6.20
CA ASP A 172 -50.64 14.11 7.08
C ASP A 172 -51.88 13.48 6.43
N THR A 173 -52.03 13.65 5.10
CA THR A 173 -53.08 12.99 4.34
C THR A 173 -52.91 11.46 4.39
N TYR A 174 -51.69 10.94 4.27
CA TYR A 174 -51.43 9.50 4.38
C TYR A 174 -51.62 8.96 5.80
N VAL A 175 -51.34 9.77 6.83
CA VAL A 175 -51.66 9.41 8.22
C VAL A 175 -53.18 9.29 8.39
N ASN A 176 -53.95 10.27 7.94
CA ASN A 176 -55.42 10.26 8.02
C ASN A 176 -56.05 9.10 7.23
N ARG A 177 -55.40 8.67 6.13
CA ARG A 177 -55.81 7.51 5.33
C ARG A 177 -55.39 6.16 5.92
N GLY A 178 -54.68 6.13 7.04
CA GLY A 178 -54.18 4.91 7.67
C GLY A 178 -53.03 4.23 6.91
N LEU A 179 -52.38 4.93 5.97
CA LEU A 179 -51.26 4.42 5.18
C LEU A 179 -49.90 4.63 5.86
N LEU A 180 -49.81 5.62 6.75
CA LEU A 180 -48.56 6.06 7.37
C LEU A 180 -48.73 6.24 8.88
N GLU A 181 -47.81 5.66 9.64
CA GLU A 181 -47.55 6.03 11.02
C GLU A 181 -46.26 6.85 11.07
N LEU A 182 -46.38 8.16 11.17
CA LEU A 182 -45.24 9.07 11.12
C LEU A 182 -44.71 9.39 12.52
N ALA A 183 -43.41 9.20 12.71
CA ALA A 183 -42.68 9.57 13.92
C ALA A 183 -41.60 10.62 13.57
N PRO A 184 -41.95 11.93 13.59
CA PRO A 184 -40.99 12.99 13.29
C PRO A 184 -39.99 13.16 14.46
N ALA A 185 -38.71 13.15 14.13
CA ALA A 185 -37.62 13.41 15.07
C ALA A 185 -36.94 14.74 14.73
N CYS A 186 -37.37 15.79 15.42
CA CYS A 186 -36.92 17.18 15.21
C CYS A 186 -35.78 17.50 16.18
N SER A 187 -34.55 17.27 15.73
CA SER A 187 -33.36 17.29 16.59
C SER A 187 -33.01 18.63 17.24
N HIS A 188 -33.49 19.75 16.69
CA HIS A 188 -33.13 21.10 17.14
C HIS A 188 -34.33 21.95 17.61
N ASP A 189 -35.53 21.38 17.71
CA ASP A 189 -36.74 22.13 18.09
C ASP A 189 -37.06 22.08 19.59
N GLY A 190 -36.37 21.22 20.35
CA GLY A 190 -36.54 21.06 21.79
C GLY A 190 -35.22 21.12 22.57
N ALA A 191 -35.32 21.18 23.90
CA ALA A 191 -34.15 21.14 24.79
C ALA A 191 -33.43 19.77 24.76
N SER A 192 -34.13 18.70 24.39
CA SER A 192 -33.58 17.36 24.22
C SER A 192 -33.30 17.10 22.73
N PHE A 193 -32.13 16.55 22.42
CA PHE A 193 -31.74 16.21 21.04
C PHE A 193 -32.44 14.93 20.57
N VAL A 194 -33.61 15.08 19.95
CA VAL A 194 -34.46 13.96 19.50
C VAL A 194 -34.08 13.51 18.08
N THR A 195 -33.77 12.22 17.92
CA THR A 195 -33.37 11.60 16.64
C THR A 195 -34.18 10.32 16.39
N PRO A 196 -34.20 9.79 15.15
CA PRO A 196 -34.83 8.49 14.90
C PRO A 196 -34.29 7.38 15.81
N VAL A 197 -32.98 7.38 16.08
CA VAL A 197 -32.33 6.45 17.03
C VAL A 197 -32.93 6.55 18.43
N THR A 198 -33.16 7.76 18.95
CA THR A 198 -33.78 7.91 20.27
C THR A 198 -35.23 7.44 20.26
N LEU A 199 -36.00 7.76 19.22
CA LEU A 199 -37.41 7.33 19.13
C LEU A 199 -37.53 5.81 19.01
N ILE A 200 -36.68 5.15 18.22
CA ILE A 200 -36.64 3.68 18.10
C ILE A 200 -36.40 3.04 19.48
N ARG A 201 -35.46 3.59 20.25
CA ARG A 201 -35.14 3.09 21.59
C ARG A 201 -36.27 3.34 22.59
N ASP A 202 -36.91 4.51 22.51
CA ASP A 202 -37.94 4.91 23.46
C ASP A 202 -39.30 4.21 23.18
N PHE A 203 -39.51 3.69 21.96
CA PHE A 203 -40.71 2.96 21.55
C PHE A 203 -40.39 1.58 20.92
N PRO A 204 -39.79 0.65 21.68
CA PRO A 204 -39.27 -0.61 21.13
C PRO A 204 -40.36 -1.57 20.65
N THR A 205 -41.54 -1.55 21.28
CA THR A 205 -42.69 -2.40 20.88
C THR A 205 -43.15 -2.12 19.44
N SER A 206 -43.14 -0.86 19.02
CA SER A 206 -43.52 -0.47 17.65
C SER A 206 -42.51 -0.96 16.61
N VAL A 207 -41.27 -1.27 17.00
CA VAL A 207 -40.25 -1.83 16.10
C VAL A 207 -40.47 -3.32 15.92
N ALA A 208 -40.66 -4.04 17.03
CA ALA A 208 -40.94 -5.48 17.03
C ALA A 208 -42.23 -5.83 16.27
N GLU A 209 -43.32 -5.07 16.46
CA GLU A 209 -44.60 -5.26 15.76
C GLU A 209 -44.44 -5.34 14.23
N TYR A 210 -43.50 -4.59 13.65
CA TYR A 210 -43.26 -4.61 12.21
C TYR A 210 -42.30 -5.72 11.80
N LEU A 211 -41.19 -5.89 12.50
CA LEU A 211 -40.13 -6.80 12.07
C LEU A 211 -40.45 -8.28 12.34
N ASP A 212 -41.16 -8.58 13.43
CA ASP A 212 -41.57 -9.95 13.78
C ASP A 212 -42.62 -10.50 12.81
N ASN A 213 -43.46 -9.62 12.26
CA ASN A 213 -44.49 -9.93 11.29
C ASN A 213 -43.95 -9.98 9.84
N GLN A 214 -42.72 -10.50 9.68
CA GLN A 214 -42.03 -10.63 8.39
C GLN A 214 -41.89 -9.31 7.61
N GLY A 215 -41.90 -8.17 8.32
CA GLY A 215 -41.76 -6.86 7.71
C GLY A 215 -40.38 -6.61 7.09
N VAL A 216 -40.32 -5.55 6.29
CA VAL A 216 -39.10 -5.08 5.63
C VAL A 216 -38.66 -3.75 6.22
N TYR A 217 -37.36 -3.64 6.48
CA TYR A 217 -36.70 -2.42 6.93
C TYR A 217 -36.07 -1.66 5.76
N PHE A 218 -36.38 -0.38 5.68
CA PHE A 218 -35.76 0.56 4.74
C PHE A 218 -35.10 1.72 5.48
N TYR A 219 -33.84 2.01 5.14
CA TYR A 219 -33.15 3.23 5.55
C TYR A 219 -32.80 4.08 4.34
N CYS A 220 -33.26 5.33 4.28
CA CYS A 220 -32.87 6.29 3.25
C CYS A 220 -32.37 7.60 3.88
N GLY A 221 -31.10 7.97 3.64
CA GLY A 221 -30.54 9.17 4.28
C GLY A 221 -29.02 9.32 4.23
N ILE A 222 -28.45 9.88 5.30
CA ILE A 222 -27.01 10.13 5.41
C ILE A 222 -26.26 8.80 5.62
N GLY A 223 -25.14 8.63 4.93
CA GLY A 223 -24.24 7.48 5.03
C GLY A 223 -23.16 7.62 6.10
N GLY A 224 -22.08 6.85 5.99
CA GLY A 224 -21.06 6.74 7.04
C GLY A 224 -21.52 5.80 8.16
N THR A 225 -21.21 6.11 9.41
CA THR A 225 -21.59 5.31 10.60
C THR A 225 -23.06 5.48 11.01
N ILE A 226 -23.81 6.38 10.37
CA ILE A 226 -25.18 6.71 10.74
C ILE A 226 -26.15 5.52 10.64
N PRO A 227 -26.15 4.71 9.56
CA PRO A 227 -27.02 3.53 9.49
C PRO A 227 -26.74 2.50 10.59
N GLU A 228 -25.48 2.36 11.02
CA GLU A 228 -25.09 1.43 12.09
C GLU A 228 -25.70 1.84 13.45
N PHE A 229 -25.80 3.13 13.73
CA PHE A 229 -26.50 3.60 14.93
C PHE A 229 -27.99 3.24 14.92
N HIS A 230 -28.64 3.22 13.75
CA HIS A 230 -30.04 2.80 13.64
C HIS A 230 -30.18 1.29 13.77
N GLU A 231 -29.25 0.53 13.18
CA GLU A 231 -29.19 -0.93 13.34
C GLU A 231 -29.04 -1.32 14.81
N ALA A 232 -28.06 -0.73 15.52
CA ALA A 232 -27.86 -0.98 16.94
C ALA A 232 -29.08 -0.58 17.80
N ALA A 233 -29.78 0.50 17.43
CA ALA A 233 -31.00 0.93 18.11
C ALA A 233 -32.14 -0.07 17.90
N ILE A 234 -32.30 -0.59 16.69
CA ILE A 234 -33.31 -1.61 16.36
C ILE A 234 -33.00 -2.92 17.09
N GLN A 235 -31.74 -3.37 17.09
CA GLN A 235 -31.33 -4.55 17.84
C GLN A 235 -31.63 -4.40 19.33
N THR A 236 -31.32 -3.24 19.91
CA THR A 236 -31.64 -2.94 21.32
C THR A 236 -33.15 -2.94 21.56
N ALA A 237 -33.94 -2.43 20.61
CA ALA A 237 -35.40 -2.43 20.70
C ALA A 237 -35.99 -3.85 20.67
N LEU A 238 -35.57 -4.67 19.70
CA LEU A 238 -35.98 -6.07 19.62
C LEU A 238 -35.57 -6.84 20.88
N GLN A 239 -34.34 -6.64 21.35
CA GLN A 239 -33.84 -7.27 22.57
C GLN A 239 -34.71 -6.92 23.78
N THR A 240 -35.12 -5.66 23.88
CA THR A 240 -35.98 -5.17 24.98
C THR A 240 -37.35 -5.84 24.95
N VAL A 241 -37.93 -6.09 23.77
CA VAL A 241 -39.24 -6.73 23.61
C VAL A 241 -39.16 -8.25 23.79
N HIS A 242 -38.19 -8.90 23.16
CA HIS A 242 -37.99 -10.35 23.19
C HIS A 242 -37.39 -10.84 24.51
N LYS A 243 -36.86 -9.94 25.35
CA LYS A 243 -36.12 -10.25 26.59
C LYS A 243 -34.94 -11.19 26.33
N SER A 244 -34.29 -11.05 25.18
CA SER A 244 -33.18 -11.86 24.69
C SER A 244 -31.82 -11.17 24.92
N THR A 245 -30.73 -11.78 24.44
CA THR A 245 -29.42 -11.14 24.42
C THR A 245 -29.21 -10.39 23.10
N LEU A 246 -28.40 -9.32 23.13
CA LEU A 246 -28.07 -8.54 21.93
C LEU A 246 -27.47 -9.40 20.81
N GLY A 247 -26.72 -10.45 21.17
CA GLY A 247 -26.15 -11.39 20.21
C GLY A 247 -27.21 -12.15 19.40
N SER A 248 -28.33 -12.54 20.04
CA SER A 248 -29.43 -13.24 19.36
C SER A 248 -30.13 -12.33 18.35
N GLU A 249 -30.41 -11.08 18.71
CA GLU A 249 -31.07 -10.13 17.80
C GLU A 249 -30.15 -9.67 16.66
N MET A 250 -28.84 -9.64 16.91
CA MET A 250 -27.85 -9.36 15.87
C MET A 250 -27.87 -10.45 14.79
N GLU A 251 -27.97 -11.73 15.19
CA GLU A 251 -28.14 -12.86 14.27
C GLU A 251 -29.44 -12.72 13.46
N THR A 252 -30.56 -12.36 14.11
CA THR A 252 -31.84 -12.13 13.41
C THR A 252 -31.78 -10.97 12.41
N VAL A 253 -31.14 -9.85 12.75
CA VAL A 253 -30.95 -8.73 11.81
C VAL A 253 -30.05 -9.15 10.64
N ASP A 254 -29.02 -9.96 10.88
CA ASP A 254 -28.17 -10.49 9.82
C ASP A 254 -28.93 -11.48 8.91
N GLU A 255 -29.85 -12.29 9.47
CA GLU A 255 -30.79 -13.09 8.68
C GLU A 255 -31.71 -12.21 7.81
N MET A 256 -32.21 -11.09 8.34
CA MET A 256 -33.02 -10.13 7.57
C MET A 256 -32.21 -9.49 6.43
N LYS A 257 -30.92 -9.20 6.65
CA LYS A 257 -30.00 -8.75 5.58
C LYS A 257 -29.83 -9.84 4.52
N ALA A 258 -29.61 -11.08 4.95
CA ALA A 258 -29.43 -12.21 4.04
C ALA A 258 -30.70 -12.49 3.21
N SER A 259 -31.88 -12.35 3.80
CA SER A 259 -33.17 -12.56 3.12
C SER A 259 -33.64 -11.36 2.30
N GLY A 260 -32.88 -10.25 2.28
CA GLY A 260 -33.26 -9.01 1.59
C GLY A 260 -34.37 -8.21 2.27
N ARG A 261 -34.73 -8.54 3.51
CA ARG A 261 -35.69 -7.78 4.33
C ARG A 261 -35.07 -6.57 5.02
N TRP A 262 -33.75 -6.42 4.99
CA TRP A 262 -33.05 -5.25 5.51
C TRP A 262 -32.31 -4.53 4.38
N GLN A 263 -32.75 -3.32 4.04
CA GLN A 263 -32.22 -2.59 2.88
C GLN A 263 -31.88 -1.13 3.24
N ILE A 264 -30.74 -0.65 2.72
CA ILE A 264 -30.16 0.65 3.04
C ILE A 264 -29.75 1.37 1.74
N GLU A 265 -30.21 2.60 1.57
CA GLU A 265 -29.76 3.53 0.53
C GLU A 265 -29.25 4.81 1.22
N ALA A 266 -27.94 5.01 1.27
CA ALA A 266 -27.34 6.11 2.05
C ALA A 266 -26.29 6.88 1.26
N PHE A 267 -26.18 8.19 1.53
CA PHE A 267 -25.29 9.12 0.82
C PHE A 267 -24.22 9.73 1.75
N SER A 268 -22.94 9.74 1.36
CA SER A 268 -21.85 10.38 2.12
C SER A 268 -21.17 11.54 1.38
N SER A 269 -20.87 12.64 2.09
CA SER A 269 -20.26 13.85 1.50
C SER A 269 -18.73 13.81 1.36
N CYS A 270 -18.10 12.70 1.74
CA CYS A 270 -16.66 12.47 1.61
C CYS A 270 -16.42 11.51 0.44
N LEU A 271 -15.73 12.01 -0.61
CA LEU A 271 -15.39 11.27 -1.83
C LEU A 271 -14.56 9.99 -1.57
N ASP A 272 -13.95 9.86 -0.39
CA ASP A 272 -13.13 8.70 -0.02
C ASP A 272 -13.83 7.62 0.81
N HIS A 273 -15.13 7.74 1.11
CA HIS A 273 -15.81 6.74 1.97
C HIS A 273 -16.85 5.88 1.25
N GLU A 274 -17.31 6.25 0.06
CA GLU A 274 -18.25 5.43 -0.72
C GLU A 274 -17.58 4.19 -1.33
N ASN A 275 -16.26 4.21 -1.55
CA ASN A 275 -15.47 3.02 -1.91
C ASN A 275 -14.93 2.26 -0.67
N ALA A 276 -14.78 2.91 0.48
CA ALA A 276 -14.20 2.28 1.67
C ALA A 276 -15.18 1.32 2.37
N LEU A 277 -16.47 1.65 2.43
CA LEU A 277 -17.45 0.84 3.20
C LEU A 277 -18.07 -0.31 2.41
N GLN A 278 -18.27 -0.18 1.09
CA GLN A 278 -18.61 -1.36 0.26
C GLN A 278 -17.43 -2.35 0.17
N TYR A 279 -16.19 -1.87 0.37
CA TYR A 279 -14.99 -2.67 0.36
C TYR A 279 -14.55 -3.17 1.75
N GLN A 280 -14.94 -2.55 2.88
CA GLN A 280 -14.59 -3.06 4.22
C GLN A 280 -15.66 -4.00 4.80
N GLN A 281 -16.97 -3.72 4.67
CA GLN A 281 -17.99 -4.58 5.26
C GLN A 281 -18.26 -5.88 4.47
N LYS A 282 -17.96 -5.95 3.16
CA LYS A 282 -17.97 -7.23 2.40
C LYS A 282 -16.68 -8.03 2.52
N VAL A 283 -15.61 -7.43 3.04
CA VAL A 283 -14.27 -8.04 3.09
C VAL A 283 -13.90 -8.51 4.48
N GLN A 284 -14.40 -7.89 5.55
CA GLN A 284 -13.93 -8.23 6.90
C GLN A 284 -14.75 -9.35 7.57
N SER A 285 -15.98 -9.64 7.13
CA SER A 285 -16.82 -10.71 7.68
C SER A 285 -17.00 -11.94 6.78
N LYS A 286 -16.37 -11.99 5.60
CA LYS A 286 -16.40 -13.17 4.71
C LYS A 286 -15.03 -13.68 4.22
N LYS A 287 -13.92 -13.02 4.57
CA LYS A 287 -12.58 -13.35 4.02
C LYS A 287 -11.79 -14.44 4.76
N GLU A 288 -12.19 -14.98 5.91
CA GLU A 288 -11.45 -16.14 6.42
C GLU A 288 -11.88 -17.46 5.75
N ASP A 289 -13.18 -17.62 5.48
CA ASP A 289 -13.70 -18.90 4.98
C ASP A 289 -13.77 -19.05 3.47
N THR A 290 -13.71 -17.95 2.69
CA THR A 290 -13.71 -18.04 1.22
C THR A 290 -12.28 -18.00 0.69
N PRO A 291 -11.77 -19.11 0.12
CA PRO A 291 -10.46 -19.12 -0.51
C PRO A 291 -10.36 -18.08 -1.62
N ILE A 292 -9.18 -17.45 -1.76
CA ILE A 292 -8.86 -16.47 -2.81
C ILE A 292 -9.18 -17.07 -4.18
N SER A 293 -8.92 -18.37 -4.37
CA SER A 293 -9.23 -19.09 -5.61
C SER A 293 -10.70 -18.98 -6.02
N ASP A 294 -11.60 -18.94 -5.05
CA ASP A 294 -13.05 -18.92 -5.27
C ASP A 294 -13.53 -17.49 -5.55
N VAL A 295 -12.82 -16.49 -4.99
CA VAL A 295 -13.08 -15.07 -5.24
C VAL A 295 -12.62 -14.65 -6.63
N VAL A 296 -11.44 -15.10 -7.07
CA VAL A 296 -10.84 -14.66 -8.33
C VAL A 296 -11.23 -15.51 -9.54
N GLY A 297 -11.73 -16.74 -9.30
CA GLY A 297 -12.12 -17.67 -10.35
C GLY A 297 -10.96 -18.03 -11.28
N ASP A 298 -11.28 -18.36 -12.53
CA ASP A 298 -10.29 -18.48 -13.60
C ASP A 298 -9.87 -17.10 -14.10
N CYS A 299 -8.56 -16.87 -14.13
CA CYS A 299 -7.98 -15.60 -14.53
C CYS A 299 -6.72 -15.79 -15.39
N ALA A 300 -6.33 -14.73 -16.10
CA ALA A 300 -5.23 -14.79 -17.05
C ALA A 300 -3.87 -14.98 -16.35
N MET A 301 -3.73 -14.42 -15.15
CA MET A 301 -2.57 -14.53 -14.27
C MET A 301 -2.99 -14.41 -12.81
N PHE A 302 -2.10 -14.69 -11.85
CA PHE A 302 -2.32 -14.32 -10.45
C PHE A 302 -1.01 -13.89 -9.83
N CYS A 303 -0.94 -12.68 -9.28
CA CYS A 303 0.25 -12.19 -8.58
C CYS A 303 -0.10 -11.19 -7.47
N PHE A 304 0.38 -11.45 -6.26
CA PHE A 304 0.11 -10.63 -5.07
C PHE A 304 1.36 -10.18 -4.29
N GLN A 305 2.54 -10.26 -4.91
CA GLN A 305 3.83 -10.08 -4.22
C GLN A 305 4.18 -8.63 -3.81
N CYS A 306 3.40 -7.62 -4.22
CA CYS A 306 3.69 -6.21 -3.92
C CYS A 306 2.52 -5.46 -3.27
N GLY A 307 2.85 -4.37 -2.58
CA GLY A 307 1.91 -3.52 -1.83
C GLY A 307 0.89 -2.76 -2.68
N GLN A 308 0.91 -2.92 -4.00
CA GLN A 308 -0.07 -2.34 -4.93
C GLN A 308 -0.82 -3.40 -5.74
N THR A 309 -0.80 -4.66 -5.28
CA THR A 309 -1.60 -5.69 -5.94
C THR A 309 -3.07 -5.28 -6.00
N ASN A 310 -3.73 -5.64 -7.10
CA ASN A 310 -5.08 -5.15 -7.39
C ASN A 310 -6.04 -5.51 -6.24
N GLN A 311 -6.74 -4.49 -5.76
CA GLN A 311 -7.69 -4.58 -4.65
C GLN A 311 -7.10 -5.16 -3.34
N GLY A 312 -5.77 -5.22 -3.17
CA GLY A 312 -5.19 -5.90 -2.00
C GLY A 312 -5.52 -7.41 -1.94
N ILE A 313 -5.81 -8.03 -3.09
CA ILE A 313 -6.05 -9.48 -3.21
C ILE A 313 -5.02 -10.11 -4.16
N GLY A 314 -4.96 -9.62 -5.39
CA GLY A 314 -4.17 -10.25 -6.45
C GLY A 314 -4.45 -9.63 -7.82
N CYS A 315 -3.40 -9.45 -8.63
CA CYS A 315 -3.53 -9.03 -10.02
C CYS A 315 -3.97 -10.22 -10.88
N THR A 316 -5.12 -10.13 -11.53
CA THR A 316 -5.77 -11.26 -12.23
C THR A 316 -5.78 -11.17 -13.76
N LYS A 317 -5.71 -9.95 -14.31
CA LYS A 317 -5.74 -9.69 -15.77
C LYS A 317 -4.42 -9.13 -16.30
N ILE A 318 -3.91 -8.12 -15.61
CA ILE A 318 -2.60 -7.51 -15.81
C ILE A 318 -2.13 -7.02 -14.45
N GLY A 319 -0.81 -7.01 -14.21
CA GLY A 319 -0.24 -6.40 -13.02
C GLY A 319 -0.48 -4.89 -13.01
N VAL A 320 -0.76 -4.31 -11.84
CA VAL A 320 -0.79 -2.84 -11.66
C VAL A 320 0.56 -2.21 -12.08
N CYS A 321 1.65 -2.96 -11.94
CA CYS A 321 2.98 -2.59 -12.43
C CYS A 321 3.17 -2.70 -13.95
N GLY A 322 2.17 -3.16 -14.70
CA GLY A 322 2.27 -3.44 -16.14
C GLY A 322 2.69 -4.87 -16.49
N LYS A 323 2.92 -5.76 -15.51
CA LYS A 323 3.32 -7.16 -15.77
C LYS A 323 2.21 -7.89 -16.53
N THR A 324 2.53 -8.43 -17.70
CA THR A 324 1.57 -9.18 -18.54
C THR A 324 1.35 -10.60 -18.01
N PRO A 325 0.24 -11.26 -18.40
CA PRO A 325 0.01 -12.66 -18.05
C PRO A 325 1.12 -13.63 -18.48
N THR A 326 1.70 -13.41 -19.66
CA THR A 326 2.82 -14.18 -20.20
C THR A 326 4.02 -14.10 -19.26
N VAL A 327 4.46 -12.88 -18.93
CA VAL A 327 5.61 -12.67 -18.04
C VAL A 327 5.32 -13.22 -16.64
N ALA A 328 4.10 -13.06 -16.12
CA ALA A 328 3.72 -13.62 -14.83
C ALA A 328 3.84 -15.15 -14.81
N ALA A 329 3.31 -15.84 -15.83
CA ALA A 329 3.38 -17.29 -15.91
C ALA A 329 4.83 -17.80 -16.06
N LEU A 330 5.66 -17.09 -16.84
CA LEU A 330 7.08 -17.44 -16.99
C LEU A 330 7.87 -17.22 -15.70
N GLN A 331 7.57 -16.16 -14.93
CA GLN A 331 8.17 -15.96 -13.60
C GLN A 331 7.77 -17.08 -12.63
N ASP A 332 6.50 -17.50 -12.64
CA ASP A 332 6.02 -18.62 -11.81
C ASP A 332 6.74 -19.92 -12.19
N LEU A 333 6.91 -20.19 -13.48
CA LEU A 333 7.63 -21.37 -13.97
C LEU A 333 9.13 -21.33 -13.61
N LEU A 334 9.78 -20.17 -13.74
CA LEU A 334 11.18 -20.02 -13.36
C LEU A 334 11.37 -20.30 -11.87
N VAL A 335 10.53 -19.75 -11.00
CA VAL A 335 10.60 -19.99 -9.56
C VAL A 335 10.36 -21.46 -9.24
N ASP A 336 9.45 -22.14 -9.93
CA ASP A 336 9.23 -23.57 -9.78
C ASP A 336 10.47 -24.40 -10.16
N HIS A 337 11.07 -24.10 -11.32
CA HIS A 337 12.30 -24.76 -11.76
C HIS A 337 13.49 -24.48 -10.83
N LEU A 338 13.60 -23.26 -10.29
CA LEU A 338 14.62 -22.93 -9.28
C LEU A 338 14.46 -23.76 -8.00
N LYS A 339 13.23 -24.15 -7.63
CA LYS A 339 13.02 -25.09 -6.53
C LYS A 339 13.56 -26.49 -6.84
N HIS A 340 13.36 -26.98 -8.06
CA HIS A 340 13.90 -28.27 -8.49
C HIS A 340 15.43 -28.26 -8.51
N LEU A 341 16.03 -27.22 -9.08
CA LEU A 341 17.48 -27.00 -9.09
C LEU A 341 18.03 -27.00 -7.66
N SER A 342 17.39 -26.21 -6.79
CA SER A 342 17.79 -26.03 -5.40
C SER A 342 17.68 -27.31 -4.56
N TRP A 343 16.70 -28.16 -4.83
CA TRP A 343 16.57 -29.44 -4.14
C TRP A 343 17.78 -30.35 -4.43
N TYR A 344 18.24 -30.44 -5.68
CA TYR A 344 19.46 -31.19 -5.99
C TYR A 344 20.69 -30.54 -5.36
N ALA A 345 20.84 -29.22 -5.51
CA ALA A 345 21.97 -28.49 -4.94
C ALA A 345 22.04 -28.64 -3.40
N HIS A 346 20.89 -28.65 -2.71
CA HIS A 346 20.81 -28.88 -1.27
C HIS A 346 21.15 -30.34 -0.90
N HIS A 347 20.61 -31.33 -1.63
CA HIS A 347 20.86 -32.73 -1.32
C HIS A 347 22.26 -33.22 -1.71
N ILE A 348 22.90 -32.63 -2.73
CA ILE A 348 24.32 -32.83 -3.00
C ILE A 348 25.13 -32.37 -1.78
N ARG A 349 24.89 -31.15 -1.29
CA ARG A 349 25.59 -30.60 -0.10
C ARG A 349 25.45 -31.45 1.15
N ILE A 350 24.30 -32.09 1.36
CA ILE A 350 24.08 -33.01 2.49
C ILE A 350 25.00 -34.24 2.40
N VAL A 351 25.23 -34.76 1.20
CA VAL A 351 26.05 -35.98 0.98
C VAL A 351 27.53 -35.64 0.85
N TYR A 352 27.84 -34.53 0.16
CA TYR A 352 29.18 -34.05 -0.14
C TYR A 352 29.28 -32.55 0.20
N PRO A 353 29.87 -32.20 1.36
CA PRO A 353 29.92 -30.81 1.81
C PRO A 353 30.85 -29.88 1.03
N ASP A 354 31.75 -30.38 0.17
CA ASP A 354 32.56 -29.52 -0.70
C ASP A 354 31.69 -29.03 -1.86
N THR A 355 31.47 -27.71 -1.88
CA THR A 355 30.47 -27.05 -2.72
C THR A 355 31.07 -26.40 -3.95
N THR A 356 32.35 -26.64 -4.25
CA THR A 356 33.06 -25.96 -5.34
C THR A 356 32.36 -26.17 -6.69
N SER A 357 31.80 -27.36 -6.93
CA SER A 357 31.03 -27.69 -8.15
C SER A 357 29.73 -26.90 -8.29
N LEU A 358 29.20 -26.33 -7.21
CA LEU A 358 27.92 -25.62 -7.19
C LEU A 358 28.05 -24.11 -7.40
N THR A 359 29.26 -23.57 -7.47
CA THR A 359 29.53 -22.12 -7.53
C THR A 359 28.76 -21.40 -8.64
N GLU A 360 28.71 -21.98 -9.84
CA GLU A 360 27.99 -21.38 -10.97
C GLU A 360 26.48 -21.40 -10.76
N VAL A 361 25.95 -22.50 -10.20
CA VAL A 361 24.53 -22.65 -9.85
C VAL A 361 24.11 -21.64 -8.79
N ASP A 362 24.97 -21.41 -7.80
CA ASP A 362 24.74 -20.50 -6.68
C ASP A 362 24.57 -19.06 -7.18
N ARG A 363 25.53 -18.60 -7.99
CA ARG A 363 25.52 -17.25 -8.59
C ARG A 363 24.36 -17.08 -9.57
N PHE A 364 24.13 -18.07 -10.44
CA PHE A 364 23.00 -18.05 -11.37
C PHE A 364 21.65 -17.93 -10.64
N SER A 365 21.49 -18.66 -9.54
CA SER A 365 20.24 -18.65 -8.76
C SER A 365 19.92 -17.27 -8.18
N LEU A 366 20.93 -16.46 -7.86
CA LEU A 366 20.72 -15.08 -7.41
C LEU A 366 20.05 -14.23 -8.48
N VAL A 367 20.69 -14.10 -9.65
CA VAL A 367 20.20 -13.23 -10.73
C VAL A 367 18.87 -13.73 -11.30
N ALA A 368 18.70 -15.05 -11.42
CA ALA A 368 17.45 -15.66 -11.85
C ALA A 368 16.31 -15.33 -10.88
N LEU A 369 16.55 -15.43 -9.56
CA LEU A 369 15.54 -15.09 -8.56
C LEU A 369 15.27 -13.58 -8.50
N PHE A 370 16.32 -12.76 -8.56
CA PHE A 370 16.24 -11.29 -8.61
C PHE A 370 15.37 -10.83 -9.79
N SER A 371 15.53 -11.45 -10.97
CA SER A 371 14.74 -11.11 -12.17
C SER A 371 13.22 -11.17 -11.96
N THR A 372 12.75 -11.91 -10.95
CA THR A 372 11.33 -12.10 -10.63
C THR A 372 10.78 -11.14 -9.56
N LEU A 373 11.60 -10.20 -9.06
CA LEU A 373 11.12 -9.11 -8.19
C LEU A 373 10.20 -8.15 -8.94
N THR A 374 9.38 -7.42 -8.19
CA THR A 374 8.52 -6.38 -8.73
C THR A 374 9.36 -5.27 -9.38
N ASN A 375 8.99 -4.92 -10.61
CA ASN A 375 9.64 -3.89 -11.42
C ASN A 375 11.11 -4.16 -11.77
N VAL A 376 11.53 -5.43 -11.86
CA VAL A 376 12.87 -5.81 -12.35
C VAL A 376 12.82 -6.16 -13.84
N ASN A 377 12.17 -7.26 -14.21
CA ASN A 377 12.22 -7.77 -15.58
C ASN A 377 10.83 -8.07 -16.16
N PHE A 378 10.56 -7.49 -17.33
CA PHE A 378 9.33 -7.62 -18.11
C PHE A 378 9.59 -8.20 -19.51
N ASP A 379 10.82 -8.63 -19.80
CA ASP A 379 11.18 -9.25 -21.06
C ASP A 379 10.91 -10.76 -21.01
N ALA A 380 9.88 -11.20 -21.73
CA ALA A 380 9.50 -12.60 -21.79
C ALA A 380 10.61 -13.50 -22.39
N THR A 381 11.41 -12.99 -23.34
CA THR A 381 12.47 -13.77 -23.98
C THR A 381 13.60 -14.08 -22.99
N ARG A 382 13.95 -13.14 -22.12
CA ARG A 382 14.92 -13.38 -21.04
C ARG A 382 14.44 -14.43 -20.05
N PHE A 383 13.15 -14.47 -19.72
CA PHE A 383 12.62 -15.54 -18.87
C PHE A 383 12.70 -16.92 -19.54
N VAL A 384 12.49 -17.01 -20.85
CA VAL A 384 12.73 -18.26 -21.60
C VAL A 384 14.19 -18.71 -21.44
N THR A 385 15.15 -17.79 -21.60
CA THR A 385 16.58 -18.08 -21.39
C THR A 385 16.88 -18.55 -19.96
N PHE A 386 16.37 -17.85 -18.94
CA PHE A 386 16.55 -18.28 -17.55
C PHE A 386 15.96 -19.67 -17.28
N ILE A 387 14.79 -19.99 -17.84
CA ILE A 387 14.16 -21.30 -17.69
C ILE A 387 15.01 -22.40 -18.36
N GLN A 388 15.57 -22.13 -19.54
CA GLN A 388 16.48 -23.03 -20.26
C GLN A 388 17.75 -23.31 -19.45
N GLN A 389 18.41 -22.25 -18.96
CA GLN A 389 19.60 -22.37 -18.12
C GLN A 389 19.32 -23.14 -16.83
N THR A 390 18.21 -22.83 -16.15
CA THR A 390 17.79 -23.54 -14.94
C THR A 390 17.58 -25.03 -15.20
N LYS A 391 16.95 -25.39 -16.33
CA LYS A 391 16.76 -26.80 -16.71
C LYS A 391 18.10 -27.50 -16.98
N ALA A 392 19.00 -26.86 -17.73
CA ALA A 392 20.32 -27.39 -18.04
C ALA A 392 21.13 -27.67 -16.75
N PHE A 393 21.16 -26.70 -15.83
CA PHE A 393 21.79 -26.91 -14.53
C PHE A 393 21.12 -28.03 -13.73
N THR A 394 19.79 -28.12 -13.74
CA THR A 394 19.06 -29.18 -13.04
C THR A 394 19.38 -30.58 -13.60
N ASP A 395 19.60 -30.69 -14.92
CA ASP A 395 20.01 -31.94 -15.57
C ASP A 395 21.43 -32.35 -15.17
N THR A 396 22.37 -31.40 -15.16
CA THR A 396 23.73 -31.61 -14.66
C THR A 396 23.73 -32.06 -13.20
N LEU A 397 23.02 -31.32 -12.33
CA LEU A 397 22.97 -31.66 -10.90
C LEU A 397 22.27 -32.98 -10.61
N SER A 398 21.31 -33.40 -11.46
CA SER A 398 20.70 -34.72 -11.31
C SER A 398 21.70 -35.85 -11.52
N GLN A 399 22.62 -35.71 -12.49
CA GLN A 399 23.67 -36.69 -12.76
C GLN A 399 24.75 -36.65 -11.68
N GLU A 400 25.13 -35.45 -11.24
CA GLU A 400 26.07 -35.24 -10.14
C GLU A 400 25.54 -35.84 -8.83
N TYR A 401 24.28 -35.59 -8.48
CA TYR A 401 23.65 -36.15 -7.29
C TYR A 401 23.69 -37.67 -7.27
N ALA A 402 23.37 -38.33 -8.39
CA ALA A 402 23.46 -39.79 -8.50
C ALA A 402 24.91 -40.28 -8.35
N THR A 403 25.87 -39.58 -8.93
CA THR A 403 27.30 -39.90 -8.86
C THR A 403 27.84 -39.75 -7.44
N VAL A 404 27.54 -38.63 -6.78
CA VAL A 404 27.92 -38.34 -5.39
C VAL A 404 27.29 -39.35 -4.43
N CYS A 405 25.99 -39.64 -4.57
CA CYS A 405 25.32 -40.66 -3.76
C CYS A 405 26.02 -42.02 -3.89
N LYS A 406 26.34 -42.44 -5.12
CA LYS A 406 27.05 -43.70 -5.38
C LYS A 406 28.46 -43.69 -4.78
N ALA A 407 29.21 -42.60 -4.95
CA ALA A 407 30.58 -42.48 -4.44
C ALA A 407 30.66 -42.53 -2.91
N HIS A 408 29.65 -41.98 -2.23
CA HIS A 408 29.59 -41.91 -0.76
C HIS A 408 28.72 -43.01 -0.12
N GLY A 409 28.22 -43.97 -0.89
CA GLY A 409 27.40 -45.08 -0.37
C GLY A 409 26.06 -44.66 0.22
N VAL A 410 25.52 -43.52 -0.20
CA VAL A 410 24.22 -43.00 0.25
C VAL A 410 23.15 -43.32 -0.78
N ALA A 411 22.01 -43.86 -0.36
CA ALA A 411 20.89 -44.09 -1.25
C ALA A 411 20.26 -42.74 -1.69
N PRO A 412 20.10 -42.48 -3.01
CA PRO A 412 19.44 -41.26 -3.48
C PRO A 412 18.01 -41.15 -2.93
N ARG A 413 17.62 -39.94 -2.51
CA ARG A 413 16.24 -39.66 -2.10
C ARG A 413 15.32 -39.65 -3.32
N ALA A 414 14.07 -40.07 -3.11
CA ALA A 414 13.04 -39.94 -4.14
C ALA A 414 12.76 -38.46 -4.44
N VAL A 415 12.78 -38.11 -5.72
CA VAL A 415 12.47 -36.75 -6.19
C VAL A 415 10.98 -36.47 -5.99
N PRO A 416 10.58 -35.39 -5.30
CA PRO A 416 9.18 -35.16 -4.91
C PRO A 416 8.29 -34.58 -6.03
N TRP A 417 8.83 -34.33 -7.22
CA TRP A 417 8.10 -33.81 -8.39
C TRP A 417 8.26 -34.72 -9.61
N LYS A 418 7.37 -34.54 -10.58
CA LYS A 418 7.47 -35.19 -11.90
C LYS A 418 8.10 -34.22 -12.88
N ARG A 419 9.12 -34.66 -13.61
CA ARG A 419 9.68 -33.90 -14.74
C ARG A 419 8.68 -33.88 -15.89
N THR A 420 8.51 -32.71 -16.50
CA THR A 420 7.72 -32.53 -17.73
C THR A 420 8.65 -32.29 -18.91
N ASP A 421 8.35 -32.94 -20.04
CA ASP A 421 9.14 -32.85 -21.28
C ASP A 421 8.84 -31.59 -22.11
N ALA A 422 8.30 -30.53 -21.49
CA ALA A 422 7.91 -29.31 -22.20
C ALA A 422 9.04 -28.78 -23.08
N ASN A 423 8.72 -28.43 -24.33
CA ASN A 423 9.70 -27.98 -25.29
C ASN A 423 10.10 -26.54 -24.98
N VAL A 424 11.31 -26.33 -24.49
CA VAL A 424 11.74 -25.04 -23.90
C VAL A 424 11.92 -23.92 -24.93
N VAL A 425 11.66 -24.18 -26.21
CA VAL A 425 11.65 -23.15 -27.26
C VAL A 425 10.27 -22.58 -27.56
N ASP A 426 9.18 -23.22 -27.12
CA ASP A 426 7.83 -22.71 -27.33
C ASP A 426 7.34 -21.93 -26.10
N ILE A 427 7.22 -20.60 -26.26
CA ILE A 427 6.76 -19.71 -25.20
C ILE A 427 5.32 -20.03 -24.76
N GLU A 428 4.46 -20.51 -25.65
CA GLU A 428 3.07 -20.83 -25.32
C GLU A 428 2.99 -22.08 -24.42
N GLU A 429 3.79 -23.10 -24.71
CA GLU A 429 3.92 -24.30 -23.85
C GLU A 429 4.48 -23.94 -22.47
N LEU A 430 5.49 -23.07 -22.41
CA LEU A 430 6.06 -22.59 -21.15
C LEU A 430 5.03 -21.79 -20.35
N VAL A 431 4.26 -20.90 -20.97
CA VAL A 431 3.17 -20.18 -20.31
C VAL A 431 2.11 -21.13 -19.78
N ALA A 432 1.71 -22.14 -20.57
CA ALA A 432 0.74 -23.15 -20.15
C ALA A 432 1.25 -23.97 -18.95
N SER A 433 2.55 -24.26 -18.90
CA SER A 433 3.20 -24.94 -17.77
C SER A 433 3.28 -24.05 -16.54
N GLY A 434 3.66 -22.78 -16.70
CA GLY A 434 3.70 -21.79 -15.63
C GLY A 434 2.36 -21.61 -14.91
N LYS A 435 1.25 -21.59 -15.66
CA LYS A 435 -0.11 -21.53 -15.08
C LYS A 435 -0.45 -22.71 -14.17
N LYS A 436 0.17 -23.88 -14.37
CA LYS A 436 -0.08 -25.09 -13.56
C LYS A 436 0.68 -25.07 -12.24
N VAL A 437 1.79 -24.32 -12.15
CA VAL A 437 2.68 -24.27 -10.97
C VAL A 437 2.61 -22.94 -10.21
N GLY A 438 1.98 -21.93 -10.80
CA GLY A 438 1.80 -20.61 -10.20
C GLY A 438 0.95 -20.60 -8.92
N VAL A 439 0.97 -19.46 -8.24
CA VAL A 439 0.37 -19.28 -6.90
C VAL A 439 -1.12 -19.66 -6.86
N LEU A 440 -1.89 -19.31 -7.89
CA LEU A 440 -3.31 -19.66 -7.95
C LEU A 440 -3.56 -21.18 -7.97
N SER A 441 -2.71 -21.93 -8.65
CA SER A 441 -2.78 -23.40 -8.67
C SER A 441 -2.55 -23.96 -7.26
N ARG A 442 -1.58 -23.41 -6.54
CA ARG A 442 -1.29 -23.78 -5.14
C ARG A 442 -2.43 -23.42 -4.19
N LEU A 443 -3.04 -22.25 -4.36
CA LEU A 443 -4.22 -21.82 -3.58
C LEU A 443 -5.39 -22.80 -3.79
N ARG A 444 -5.65 -23.19 -5.06
CA ARG A 444 -6.68 -24.17 -5.41
C ARG A 444 -6.42 -25.55 -4.81
N ALA A 445 -5.19 -26.05 -4.95
CA ALA A 445 -4.82 -27.38 -4.48
C ALA A 445 -4.79 -27.48 -2.95
N GLY A 446 -4.24 -26.48 -2.28
CA GLY A 446 -4.07 -26.48 -0.84
C GLY A 446 -5.35 -26.16 -0.05
N ARG A 447 -6.28 -25.39 -0.65
CA ARG A 447 -7.49 -24.86 0.03
C ARG A 447 -7.16 -24.21 1.39
N ASN A 448 -5.94 -23.69 1.53
CA ASN A 448 -5.40 -23.08 2.74
C ASN A 448 -4.55 -21.86 2.35
N ASP A 449 -5.23 -20.75 2.11
CA ASP A 449 -4.61 -19.49 1.69
C ASP A 449 -3.60 -18.96 2.71
N ALA A 450 -3.82 -19.23 4.00
CA ALA A 450 -2.95 -18.79 5.09
C ALA A 450 -1.58 -19.46 4.99
N LEU A 451 -1.56 -20.79 4.80
CA LEU A 451 -0.32 -21.54 4.62
C LEU A 451 0.38 -21.19 3.30
N VAL A 452 -0.37 -21.13 2.20
CA VAL A 452 0.21 -20.74 0.89
C VAL A 452 0.77 -19.33 0.97
N GLY A 453 0.09 -18.41 1.63
CA GLY A 453 0.57 -17.04 1.88
C GLY A 453 1.89 -16.99 2.64
N LEU A 454 2.07 -17.80 3.69
CA LEU A 454 3.35 -17.94 4.41
C LEU A 454 4.45 -18.56 3.54
N GLN A 455 4.13 -19.59 2.77
CA GLN A 455 5.08 -20.21 1.83
C GLN A 455 5.53 -19.22 0.75
N GLU A 456 4.61 -18.38 0.25
CA GLU A 456 4.90 -17.30 -0.70
C GLU A 456 5.70 -16.17 -0.03
N MET A 457 5.42 -15.83 1.23
CA MET A 457 6.24 -14.89 1.99
C MET A 457 7.70 -15.36 2.07
N LEU A 458 7.96 -16.66 2.20
CA LEU A 458 9.32 -17.22 2.17
C LEU A 458 9.96 -17.02 0.79
N VAL A 459 9.25 -17.35 -0.29
CA VAL A 459 9.73 -17.09 -1.66
C VAL A 459 10.05 -15.60 -1.87
N TYR A 460 9.20 -14.69 -1.37
CA TYR A 460 9.42 -13.25 -1.46
C TYR A 460 10.59 -12.79 -0.59
N GLY A 461 10.77 -13.38 0.59
CA GLY A 461 11.98 -13.18 1.41
C GLY A 461 13.25 -13.59 0.67
N LEU A 462 13.26 -14.77 0.04
CA LEU A 462 14.38 -15.27 -0.76
C LEU A 462 14.70 -14.37 -1.95
N LYS A 463 13.67 -13.79 -2.61
CA LYS A 463 13.86 -12.79 -3.65
C LYS A 463 14.61 -11.56 -3.13
N GLY A 464 14.16 -10.99 -2.02
CA GLY A 464 14.84 -9.86 -1.37
C GLY A 464 16.28 -10.20 -0.97
N LEU A 465 16.48 -11.37 -0.37
CA LEU A 465 17.80 -11.89 0.02
C LEU A 465 18.74 -11.97 -1.18
N ALA A 466 18.28 -12.60 -2.28
CA ALA A 466 19.07 -12.76 -3.49
C ALA A 466 19.49 -11.41 -4.09
N ALA A 467 18.62 -10.39 -4.07
CA ALA A 467 18.96 -9.06 -4.56
C ALA A 467 20.11 -8.42 -3.75
N TYR A 468 20.09 -8.52 -2.42
CA TYR A 468 21.18 -7.98 -1.61
C TYR A 468 22.49 -8.76 -1.77
N THR A 469 22.41 -10.09 -1.88
CA THR A 469 23.60 -10.93 -2.11
C THR A 469 24.20 -10.72 -3.49
N ASP A 470 23.36 -10.48 -4.51
CA ASP A 470 23.81 -10.13 -5.86
C ASP A 470 24.65 -8.84 -5.85
N HIS A 471 24.21 -7.82 -5.11
CA HIS A 471 24.98 -6.58 -4.95
C HIS A 471 26.32 -6.78 -4.25
N SER A 472 26.43 -7.63 -3.22
CA SER A 472 27.73 -7.94 -2.63
C SER A 472 28.63 -8.71 -3.61
N PHE A 473 28.04 -9.60 -4.42
CA PHE A 473 28.76 -10.38 -5.43
C PHE A 473 29.37 -9.49 -6.51
N GLN A 474 28.77 -8.36 -6.86
CA GLN A 474 29.37 -7.40 -7.81
C GLN A 474 30.74 -6.87 -7.35
N PHE A 475 31.03 -6.90 -6.05
CA PHE A 475 32.34 -6.56 -5.48
C PHE A 475 33.30 -7.77 -5.37
N GLY A 476 32.85 -8.97 -5.75
CA GLY A 476 33.54 -10.22 -5.50
C GLY A 476 33.42 -10.74 -4.06
N ASN A 477 32.52 -10.14 -3.26
CA ASN A 477 32.31 -10.51 -1.87
C ASN A 477 31.13 -11.49 -1.75
N GLU A 478 31.41 -12.69 -1.26
CA GLU A 478 30.43 -13.78 -1.20
C GLU A 478 30.54 -14.53 0.13
N LYS A 479 29.41 -15.11 0.57
CA LYS A 479 29.34 -15.97 1.76
C LYS A 479 28.55 -17.25 1.43
N PRO A 480 29.22 -18.41 1.34
CA PRO A 480 28.60 -19.68 0.92
C PRO A 480 27.31 -20.05 1.67
N GLU A 481 27.26 -19.75 2.97
CA GLU A 481 26.12 -20.03 3.83
C GLU A 481 24.81 -19.38 3.34
N ILE A 482 24.89 -18.25 2.63
CA ILE A 482 23.72 -17.57 2.07
C ILE A 482 23.13 -18.41 0.93
N TYR A 483 23.98 -18.87 0.00
CA TYR A 483 23.56 -19.76 -1.09
C TYR A 483 23.01 -21.08 -0.56
N HIS A 484 23.68 -21.66 0.43
CA HIS A 484 23.25 -22.90 1.07
C HIS A 484 21.83 -22.78 1.61
N PHE A 485 21.53 -21.65 2.27
CA PHE A 485 20.21 -21.38 2.79
C PHE A 485 19.16 -21.15 1.69
N ILE A 486 19.48 -20.41 0.62
CA ILE A 486 18.54 -20.22 -0.50
C ILE A 486 18.11 -21.58 -1.06
N HIS A 487 19.07 -22.48 -1.27
CA HIS A 487 18.77 -23.82 -1.76
C HIS A 487 18.03 -24.69 -0.76
N GLU A 488 18.41 -24.62 0.52
CA GLU A 488 17.69 -25.29 1.62
C GLU A 488 16.23 -24.84 1.71
N ALA A 489 15.97 -23.54 1.68
CA ALA A 489 14.63 -22.98 1.81
C ALA A 489 13.73 -23.36 0.62
N PHE A 490 14.28 -23.40 -0.59
CA PHE A 490 13.55 -23.90 -1.76
C PHE A 490 13.33 -25.42 -1.72
N ALA A 491 14.31 -26.20 -1.28
CA ALA A 491 14.14 -27.64 -1.06
C ALA A 491 13.08 -27.92 0.02
N PHE A 492 13.05 -27.12 1.08
CA PHE A 492 12.07 -27.18 2.16
C PHE A 492 10.64 -27.02 1.65
N LEU A 493 10.39 -26.12 0.69
CA LEU A 493 9.06 -25.90 0.11
C LEU A 493 8.48 -27.15 -0.61
N TRP A 494 9.31 -28.13 -0.95
CA TRP A 494 8.91 -29.44 -1.49
C TRP A 494 8.87 -30.57 -0.44
N SER A 495 9.25 -30.27 0.81
CA SER A 495 9.21 -31.23 1.89
C SER A 495 7.82 -31.31 2.54
N PRO A 496 7.47 -32.43 3.18
CA PRO A 496 6.24 -32.54 3.96
C PRO A 496 6.12 -31.50 5.09
N GLU A 497 7.25 -31.02 5.60
CA GLU A 497 7.29 -30.01 6.68
C GLU A 497 6.75 -28.65 6.22
N ALA A 498 6.85 -28.31 4.93
CA ALA A 498 6.23 -27.09 4.40
C ALA A 498 4.70 -27.11 4.48
N GLY A 499 4.09 -28.27 4.72
CA GLY A 499 2.67 -28.40 5.03
C GLY A 499 2.25 -27.89 6.42
N LYS A 500 3.22 -27.53 7.28
CA LYS A 500 2.98 -27.17 8.69
C LYS A 500 3.33 -25.69 8.95
N VAL A 501 2.39 -24.95 9.53
CA VAL A 501 2.51 -23.48 9.74
C VAL A 501 3.71 -23.13 10.61
N ASP A 502 3.93 -23.83 11.72
CA ASP A 502 5.05 -23.62 12.64
C ASP A 502 6.40 -23.77 11.94
N LYS A 503 6.56 -24.81 11.11
CA LYS A 503 7.79 -25.05 10.35
C LYS A 503 8.06 -24.01 9.27
N VAL A 504 7.00 -23.52 8.61
CA VAL A 504 7.16 -22.41 7.66
C VAL A 504 7.56 -21.13 8.40
N VAL A 505 6.99 -20.86 9.59
CA VAL A 505 7.39 -19.72 10.43
C VAL A 505 8.86 -19.85 10.88
N ASP A 506 9.31 -21.03 11.30
CA ASP A 506 10.72 -21.27 11.65
C ASP A 506 11.65 -20.95 10.48
N MET A 507 11.29 -21.41 9.26
CA MET A 507 12.06 -21.13 8.04
C MET A 507 12.06 -19.64 7.67
N LEU A 508 10.95 -18.91 7.90
CA LEU A 508 10.87 -17.46 7.73
C LEU A 508 11.81 -16.72 8.71
N MET A 509 11.91 -17.16 9.96
CA MET A 509 12.84 -16.58 10.93
C MET A 509 14.30 -16.85 10.54
N LYS A 510 14.60 -18.07 10.08
CA LYS A 510 15.91 -18.41 9.52
C LYS A 510 16.25 -17.54 8.30
N CYS A 511 15.28 -17.30 7.42
CA CYS A 511 15.44 -16.36 6.30
C CYS A 511 15.82 -14.95 6.76
N GLY A 512 15.14 -14.44 7.79
CA GLY A 512 15.47 -13.15 8.39
C GLY A 512 16.90 -13.09 8.96
N GLN A 513 17.35 -14.17 9.61
CA GLN A 513 18.72 -14.28 10.17
C GLN A 513 19.79 -14.33 9.06
N VAL A 514 19.58 -15.15 8.03
CA VAL A 514 20.53 -15.22 6.90
C VAL A 514 20.55 -13.91 6.11
N ASN A 515 19.41 -13.24 6.01
CA ASN A 515 19.36 -11.90 5.42
C ASN A 515 20.12 -10.85 6.24
N LEU A 516 20.21 -10.99 7.56
CA LEU A 516 21.09 -10.13 8.35
C LEU A 516 22.55 -10.30 7.94
N THR A 517 22.99 -11.54 7.68
CA THR A 517 24.33 -11.84 7.16
C THR A 517 24.55 -11.22 5.77
N ALA A 518 23.57 -11.32 4.87
CA ALA A 518 23.64 -10.72 3.54
C ALA A 518 23.71 -9.18 3.61
N LEU A 519 22.90 -8.56 4.47
CA LEU A 519 22.91 -7.13 4.71
C LEU A 519 24.25 -6.66 5.29
N ALA A 520 24.83 -7.40 6.24
CA ALA A 520 26.15 -7.10 6.78
C ALA A 520 27.26 -7.19 5.71
N LEU A 521 27.21 -8.24 4.87
CA LEU A 521 28.15 -8.40 3.77
C LEU A 521 28.03 -7.27 2.73
N LEU A 522 26.80 -6.88 2.37
CA LEU A 522 26.56 -5.77 1.47
C LEU A 522 27.00 -4.42 2.08
N HIS A 523 26.80 -4.22 3.38
CA HIS A 523 27.30 -3.06 4.10
C HIS A 523 28.84 -2.98 4.05
N GLU A 524 29.54 -4.08 4.32
CA GLU A 524 31.00 -4.19 4.15
C GLU A 524 31.44 -3.89 2.72
N SER A 525 30.76 -4.45 1.72
CA SER A 525 31.03 -4.20 0.30
C SER A 525 30.88 -2.73 -0.07
N ASN A 526 29.77 -2.09 0.31
CA ASN A 526 29.52 -0.68 0.03
C ASN A 526 30.55 0.24 0.74
N ASN A 527 30.96 -0.13 1.96
CA ASN A 527 31.97 0.61 2.73
C ASN A 527 33.38 0.52 2.14
N THR A 528 33.62 -0.27 1.09
CA THR A 528 34.87 -0.17 0.30
C THR A 528 35.04 1.22 -0.33
N TYR A 529 33.94 1.95 -0.53
CA TYR A 529 33.94 3.36 -0.94
C TYR A 529 34.11 4.35 0.23
N GLY A 530 34.45 3.85 1.42
CA GLY A 530 34.50 4.58 2.68
C GLY A 530 33.14 4.59 3.38
N ALA A 531 33.16 4.58 4.72
CA ALA A 531 31.94 4.70 5.50
C ALA A 531 31.16 5.96 5.12
N GLN A 532 29.82 5.85 5.10
CA GLN A 532 28.96 6.98 4.83
C GLN A 532 29.29 8.15 5.78
N SER A 533 29.42 9.36 5.21
CA SER A 533 29.69 10.60 5.95
C SER A 533 28.72 11.71 5.51
N PRO A 534 28.37 12.67 6.39
CA PRO A 534 27.44 13.73 6.05
C PRO A 534 27.78 14.41 4.72
N GLY A 535 26.79 14.50 3.85
CA GLY A 535 26.94 15.00 2.49
C GLY A 535 25.69 15.71 1.99
N ILE A 536 25.85 16.46 0.91
CA ILE A 536 24.77 17.15 0.22
C ILE A 536 24.74 16.66 -1.21
N ALA A 537 23.63 16.04 -1.61
CA ALA A 537 23.34 15.78 -3.01
C ALA A 537 22.51 16.96 -3.56
N THR A 538 23.04 17.65 -4.56
CA THR A 538 22.31 18.73 -5.25
C THR A 538 21.33 18.15 -6.26
N SER A 539 20.16 18.79 -6.40
CA SER A 539 19.20 18.55 -7.47
C SER A 539 19.13 19.73 -8.46
N VAL A 540 20.21 20.52 -8.51
CA VAL A 540 20.39 21.59 -9.50
C VAL A 540 21.08 21.00 -10.75
N PRO A 541 20.54 21.21 -11.96
CA PRO A 541 21.19 20.77 -13.19
C PRO A 541 22.54 21.46 -13.39
N ARG A 542 23.49 20.73 -13.98
CA ARG A 542 24.78 21.21 -14.46
C ARG A 542 24.85 21.08 -15.98
N PRO A 543 25.19 22.15 -16.71
CA PRO A 543 25.38 22.11 -18.15
C PRO A 543 26.38 21.03 -18.59
N GLY A 544 26.09 20.39 -19.72
CA GLY A 544 26.93 19.34 -20.30
C GLY A 544 26.18 18.05 -20.63
N LYS A 545 26.90 17.13 -21.28
CA LYS A 545 26.43 15.77 -21.58
C LYS A 545 26.16 15.04 -20.27
N CYS A 546 25.17 14.18 -20.24
CA CYS A 546 24.78 13.54 -18.98
C CYS A 546 24.27 12.11 -19.11
N ILE A 547 24.42 11.36 -18.02
CA ILE A 547 23.91 10.00 -17.79
C ILE A 547 23.12 10.02 -16.50
N LEU A 548 21.96 9.35 -16.49
CA LEU A 548 21.20 9.06 -15.29
C LEU A 548 21.36 7.59 -14.93
N VAL A 549 21.81 7.29 -13.71
CA VAL A 549 21.84 5.92 -13.19
C VAL A 549 20.78 5.78 -12.10
N SER A 550 19.93 4.76 -12.22
CA SER A 550 18.85 4.45 -11.28
C SER A 550 18.93 3.00 -10.85
N GLY A 551 18.51 2.73 -9.61
CA GLY A 551 18.58 1.41 -9.01
C GLY A 551 19.27 1.45 -7.64
N HIS A 552 20.06 0.44 -7.33
CA HIS A 552 20.72 0.30 -6.02
C HIS A 552 22.23 0.04 -6.14
N ASP A 553 22.70 -0.40 -7.30
CA ASP A 553 24.05 -0.96 -7.45
C ASP A 553 25.15 0.12 -7.44
N LEU A 554 25.84 0.24 -6.29
CA LEU A 554 26.92 1.22 -6.12
C LEU A 554 28.17 0.85 -6.92
N LYS A 555 28.42 -0.45 -7.14
CA LYS A 555 29.55 -0.91 -7.95
C LYS A 555 29.35 -0.55 -9.41
N MET A 556 28.15 -0.77 -9.94
CA MET A 556 27.79 -0.39 -11.30
C MET A 556 27.83 1.14 -11.49
N LEU A 557 27.35 1.92 -10.51
CA LEU A 557 27.49 3.38 -10.52
C LEU A 557 28.97 3.80 -10.59
N HIS A 558 29.82 3.20 -9.75
CA HIS A 558 31.26 3.44 -9.78
C HIS A 558 31.86 3.12 -11.16
N ASP A 559 31.52 1.98 -11.75
CA ASP A 559 32.07 1.59 -13.05
C ASP A 559 31.62 2.52 -14.18
N VAL A 560 30.41 3.07 -14.11
CA VAL A 560 29.96 4.14 -15.01
C VAL A 560 30.76 5.42 -14.82
N LEU A 561 31.09 5.80 -13.58
CA LEU A 561 31.92 6.96 -13.27
C LEU A 561 33.34 6.78 -13.84
N GLU A 562 33.94 5.61 -13.66
CA GLU A 562 35.24 5.26 -14.24
C GLU A 562 35.20 5.25 -15.76
N ALA A 563 34.16 4.67 -16.37
CA ALA A 563 33.99 4.67 -17.81
C ALA A 563 33.85 6.10 -18.38
N CYS A 564 33.19 7.02 -17.66
CA CYS A 564 33.13 8.43 -18.03
C CYS A 564 34.49 9.12 -17.89
N ALA A 565 35.29 8.78 -16.88
CA ALA A 565 36.63 9.32 -16.67
C ALA A 565 37.61 8.86 -17.75
N SER A 566 37.59 7.57 -18.10
CA SER A 566 38.34 7.03 -19.24
C SER A 566 37.90 7.70 -20.54
N TYR A 567 36.59 7.81 -20.79
CA TYR A 567 36.06 8.46 -21.99
C TYR A 567 36.54 9.91 -22.13
N LYS A 568 36.55 10.68 -21.03
CA LYS A 568 37.07 12.05 -21.00
C LYS A 568 38.57 12.10 -21.31
N THR A 569 39.35 11.16 -20.79
CA THR A 569 40.79 11.08 -21.04
C THR A 569 41.07 10.82 -22.53
N ASP A 570 40.30 9.93 -23.13
CA ASP A 570 40.51 9.51 -24.52
C ASP A 570 39.93 10.49 -25.55
N HIS A 571 38.80 11.15 -25.23
CA HIS A 571 38.01 11.94 -26.19
C HIS A 571 37.86 13.42 -25.82
N GLY A 572 38.33 13.85 -24.64
CA GLY A 572 38.21 15.23 -24.16
C GLY A 572 36.79 15.64 -23.73
N VAL A 573 35.81 14.74 -23.76
CA VAL A 573 34.40 15.05 -23.44
C VAL A 573 34.08 14.67 -22.00
N HIS A 574 33.64 15.63 -21.20
CA HIS A 574 33.14 15.38 -19.85
C HIS A 574 31.64 15.03 -19.87
N ILE A 575 31.27 13.98 -19.14
CA ILE A 575 29.89 13.50 -19.00
C ILE A 575 29.50 13.59 -17.51
N ASN A 576 28.44 14.34 -17.23
CA ASN A 576 27.85 14.50 -15.91
C ASN A 576 27.00 13.27 -15.55
N VAL A 577 27.28 12.60 -14.45
CA VAL A 577 26.50 11.47 -13.95
C VAL A 577 25.57 11.94 -12.83
N TYR A 578 24.29 11.62 -12.97
CA TYR A 578 23.25 11.85 -11.97
C TYR A 578 22.75 10.52 -11.44
N THR A 579 22.37 10.51 -10.16
CA THR A 579 21.68 9.39 -9.51
C THR A 579 20.17 9.63 -9.52
N HIS A 580 19.36 8.57 -9.44
CA HIS A 580 17.91 8.65 -9.24
C HIS A 580 17.42 7.59 -8.26
N GLY A 581 16.35 7.92 -7.52
CA GLY A 581 15.71 7.03 -6.55
C GLY A 581 16.68 6.49 -5.49
N GLU A 582 16.83 5.17 -5.44
CA GLU A 582 17.63 4.44 -4.44
C GLU A 582 19.15 4.64 -4.58
N LEU A 583 19.64 5.36 -5.59
CA LEU A 583 21.05 5.78 -5.67
C LEU A 583 21.33 7.15 -5.03
N LEU A 584 20.34 7.84 -4.46
CA LEU A 584 20.59 9.06 -3.66
C LEU A 584 21.71 8.88 -2.61
N PRO A 585 21.78 7.77 -1.86
CA PRO A 585 22.80 7.55 -0.83
C PRO A 585 24.24 7.47 -1.36
N ALA A 586 24.47 7.28 -2.66
CA ALA A 586 25.82 7.26 -3.23
C ALA A 586 26.61 8.54 -2.89
N HIS A 587 25.92 9.66 -2.73
CA HIS A 587 26.50 10.95 -2.34
C HIS A 587 26.98 11.02 -0.87
N GLY A 588 26.65 10.01 -0.06
CA GLY A 588 27.17 9.84 1.31
C GLY A 588 28.52 9.12 1.36
N TYR A 589 28.90 8.38 0.31
CA TYR A 589 30.14 7.59 0.27
C TYR A 589 31.31 8.47 -0.23
N PRO A 590 32.38 8.68 0.58
CA PRO A 590 33.45 9.61 0.23
C PRO A 590 34.14 9.34 -1.10
N ALA A 591 34.43 8.08 -1.43
CA ALA A 591 35.13 7.73 -2.68
C ALA A 591 34.27 8.00 -3.91
N LEU A 592 32.96 7.70 -3.87
CA LEU A 592 32.03 8.00 -4.97
C LEU A 592 31.86 9.51 -5.14
N ARG A 593 31.66 10.23 -4.03
CA ARG A 593 31.50 11.70 -4.02
C ARG A 593 32.76 12.43 -4.51
N ALA A 594 33.94 11.84 -4.39
CA ALA A 594 35.18 12.43 -4.88
C ALA A 594 35.26 12.45 -6.41
N SER A 595 34.47 11.64 -7.12
CA SER A 595 34.46 11.64 -8.58
C SER A 595 33.93 12.98 -9.13
N PRO A 596 34.67 13.68 -10.00
CA PRO A 596 34.20 14.93 -10.59
C PRO A 596 33.04 14.72 -11.58
N HIS A 597 32.74 13.47 -11.94
CA HIS A 597 31.63 13.10 -12.81
C HIS A 597 30.32 12.93 -12.04
N LEU A 598 30.33 12.63 -10.74
CA LEU A 598 29.10 12.50 -9.95
C LEU A 598 28.57 13.89 -9.57
N ILE A 599 27.57 14.39 -10.29
CA ILE A 599 27.12 15.78 -10.18
C ILE A 599 26.00 15.97 -9.16
N GLY A 600 25.01 15.07 -9.14
CA GLY A 600 23.82 15.29 -8.32
C GLY A 600 22.80 14.17 -8.36
N HIS A 601 21.59 14.51 -7.92
CA HIS A 601 20.44 13.62 -7.88
C HIS A 601 19.29 14.21 -8.70
N PHE A 602 18.74 13.41 -9.62
CA PHE A 602 17.64 13.80 -10.47
C PHE A 602 16.35 13.12 -9.99
N GLY A 603 15.31 13.92 -9.77
CA GLY A 603 13.97 13.43 -9.47
C GLY A 603 13.76 13.00 -8.02
N ALA A 604 12.84 12.06 -7.82
CA ALA A 604 12.42 11.55 -6.52
C ALA A 604 12.34 10.00 -6.50
N ALA A 605 11.35 9.43 -5.82
CA ALA A 605 11.15 7.99 -5.76
C ALA A 605 10.69 7.39 -7.11
N TRP A 606 10.93 6.09 -7.26
CA TRP A 606 10.85 5.34 -8.52
C TRP A 606 9.56 5.50 -9.32
N GLN A 607 8.42 5.68 -8.67
CA GLN A 607 7.12 5.79 -9.35
C GLN A 607 7.03 7.03 -10.24
N ARG A 608 7.81 8.08 -9.91
CA ARG A 608 7.81 9.33 -10.65
C ARG A 608 8.65 9.30 -11.93
N GLN A 609 9.46 8.26 -12.12
CA GLN A 609 10.25 8.08 -13.36
C GLN A 609 9.38 8.14 -14.63
N SER A 610 8.13 7.69 -14.54
CA SER A 610 7.17 7.68 -15.66
C SER A 610 6.85 9.07 -16.20
N LEU A 611 7.13 10.10 -15.40
CA LEU A 611 7.10 11.52 -15.76
C LEU A 611 8.53 12.07 -15.89
N GLU A 612 9.36 11.85 -14.88
CA GLU A 612 10.66 12.51 -14.74
C GLU A 612 11.66 12.13 -15.84
N PHE A 613 11.71 10.88 -16.28
CA PHE A 613 12.71 10.42 -17.26
C PHE A 613 12.58 11.10 -18.62
N ALA A 614 11.37 11.49 -19.03
CA ALA A 614 11.15 12.24 -20.27
C ALA A 614 11.87 13.60 -20.27
N HIS A 615 12.11 14.17 -19.09
CA HIS A 615 12.74 15.48 -18.90
C HIS A 615 14.25 15.42 -18.63
N PHE A 616 14.82 14.23 -18.48
CA PHE A 616 16.28 14.08 -18.43
C PHE A 616 16.82 14.12 -19.87
N PRO A 617 17.81 14.94 -20.26
CA PRO A 617 18.21 15.07 -21.67
C PRO A 617 19.29 14.08 -22.12
N GLY A 618 19.83 13.27 -21.20
CA GLY A 618 20.90 12.30 -21.43
C GLY A 618 20.44 10.85 -21.56
N SER A 619 21.38 9.90 -21.58
CA SER A 619 21.05 8.47 -21.51
C SER A 619 20.73 8.02 -20.08
N ILE A 620 19.97 6.93 -19.95
CA ILE A 620 19.45 6.43 -18.67
C ILE A 620 19.83 4.97 -18.52
N LEU A 621 20.43 4.59 -17.40
CA LEU A 621 20.75 3.21 -17.03
C LEU A 621 19.88 2.77 -15.84
N MET A 622 19.16 1.68 -16.02
CA MET A 622 18.43 0.98 -14.96
C MET A 622 19.24 -0.22 -14.50
N ALA A 623 19.97 -0.05 -13.41
CA ALA A 623 20.82 -1.09 -12.82
C ALA A 623 20.02 -2.16 -12.07
N THR A 624 18.89 -1.78 -11.48
CA THR A 624 18.00 -2.68 -10.71
C THR A 624 16.54 -2.19 -10.80
N ASN A 625 15.62 -2.80 -10.04
CA ASN A 625 14.29 -2.21 -9.83
C ASN A 625 14.37 -0.81 -9.19
N CYS A 626 13.37 0.05 -9.38
CA CYS A 626 12.10 -0.23 -10.07
C CYS A 626 12.09 0.39 -11.45
N LEU A 627 11.97 -0.41 -12.51
CA LEU A 627 11.65 0.03 -13.85
C LEU A 627 10.14 -0.04 -14.08
N THR A 628 9.50 1.09 -14.37
CA THR A 628 8.13 1.13 -14.89
C THR A 628 8.12 1.07 -16.41
N GLN A 629 6.95 0.84 -17.03
CA GLN A 629 6.81 0.86 -18.49
C GLN A 629 7.53 2.07 -19.14
N PRO A 630 8.60 1.82 -19.92
CA PRO A 630 9.31 2.87 -20.66
C PRO A 630 8.36 3.62 -21.60
N LYS A 631 8.50 4.94 -21.63
CA LYS A 631 7.70 5.81 -22.50
C LYS A 631 8.45 6.14 -23.79
N THR A 632 7.70 6.46 -24.84
CA THR A 632 8.25 6.69 -26.20
C THR A 632 9.28 7.84 -26.21
N GLU A 633 9.13 8.81 -25.32
CA GLU A 633 9.93 10.03 -25.18
C GLU A 633 11.36 9.77 -24.71
N TYR A 634 11.64 8.61 -24.10
CA TYR A 634 12.96 8.29 -23.57
C TYR A 634 13.43 6.85 -23.79
N LYS A 635 12.57 5.97 -24.33
CA LYS A 635 12.93 4.55 -24.54
C LYS A 635 14.17 4.35 -25.42
N ASP A 636 14.42 5.25 -26.36
CA ASP A 636 15.55 5.16 -27.31
C ASP A 636 16.92 5.48 -26.67
N ARG A 637 16.90 6.03 -25.45
CA ARG A 637 18.07 6.39 -24.63
C ARG A 637 18.07 5.72 -23.27
N LEU A 638 17.18 4.73 -23.06
CA LEU A 638 17.12 3.89 -21.87
C LEU A 638 17.92 2.60 -22.11
N PHE A 639 18.64 2.16 -21.09
CA PHE A 639 19.40 0.92 -21.06
C PHE A 639 19.06 0.14 -19.78
N THR A 640 19.09 -1.18 -19.86
CA THR A 640 18.95 -2.09 -18.71
C THR A 640 20.25 -2.83 -18.47
N ALA A 641 20.51 -3.29 -17.26
CA ALA A 641 21.65 -4.13 -16.92
C ALA A 641 21.29 -5.15 -15.83
N GLY A 642 22.15 -6.16 -15.62
CA GLY A 642 21.98 -7.18 -14.61
C GLY A 642 20.64 -7.92 -14.70
N ALA A 643 19.91 -7.99 -13.59
CA ALA A 643 18.61 -8.67 -13.54
C ALA A 643 17.50 -7.92 -14.32
N VAL A 644 17.67 -6.63 -14.60
CA VAL A 644 16.64 -5.78 -15.22
C VAL A 644 16.42 -6.15 -16.68
N GLY A 645 15.18 -6.08 -17.15
CA GLY A 645 14.88 -6.29 -18.56
C GLY A 645 13.54 -5.71 -18.98
N TRP A 646 13.47 -5.23 -20.21
CA TRP A 646 12.23 -4.80 -20.84
C TRP A 646 12.35 -5.05 -22.34
N GLN A 647 11.27 -5.55 -22.95
CA GLN A 647 11.26 -5.84 -24.39
C GLN A 647 11.60 -4.59 -25.21
N ASP A 648 12.50 -4.74 -26.19
CA ASP A 648 12.96 -3.67 -27.08
C ASP A 648 13.79 -2.55 -26.40
N ILE A 649 14.22 -2.74 -25.15
CA ILE A 649 15.19 -1.86 -24.49
C ILE A 649 16.57 -2.54 -24.52
N PRO A 650 17.63 -1.88 -25.01
CA PRO A 650 18.97 -2.45 -25.01
C PRO A 650 19.42 -2.90 -23.62
N HIS A 651 19.98 -4.10 -23.54
CA HIS A 651 20.58 -4.66 -22.33
C HIS A 651 22.11 -4.54 -22.40
N LEU A 652 22.73 -4.01 -21.36
CA LEU A 652 24.17 -3.91 -21.24
C LEU A 652 24.69 -5.09 -20.44
N GLU A 653 25.69 -5.77 -21.00
CA GLU A 653 26.49 -6.75 -20.29
C GLU A 653 27.44 -6.04 -19.31
N ASP A 654 27.86 -6.75 -18.26
CA ASP A 654 28.71 -6.20 -17.22
C ASP A 654 30.02 -5.63 -17.79
N GLY A 655 30.35 -4.40 -17.39
CA GLY A 655 31.52 -3.67 -17.86
C GLY A 655 31.41 -3.07 -19.27
N GLN A 656 30.30 -3.28 -20.00
CA GLN A 656 30.16 -2.82 -21.39
C GLN A 656 29.32 -1.53 -21.51
N TYR A 657 29.88 -0.40 -21.08
CA TYR A 657 29.17 0.89 -21.05
C TYR A 657 29.30 1.74 -22.33
N ALA A 658 30.02 1.26 -23.37
CA ALA A 658 30.24 2.03 -24.59
C ALA A 658 28.92 2.50 -25.27
N PRO A 659 27.85 1.69 -25.38
CA PRO A 659 26.58 2.15 -25.95
C PRO A 659 25.91 3.26 -25.13
N LEU A 660 26.00 3.18 -23.80
CA LEU A 660 25.47 4.16 -22.86
C LEU A 660 26.17 5.52 -23.03
N LEU A 661 27.50 5.50 -23.09
CA LEU A 661 28.35 6.68 -23.30
C LEU A 661 28.09 7.32 -24.66
N ALA A 662 28.06 6.52 -25.73
CA ALA A 662 27.78 7.02 -27.08
C ALA A 662 26.43 7.73 -27.16
N LYS A 663 25.40 7.17 -26.52
CA LYS A 663 24.07 7.80 -26.45
C LYS A 663 24.08 9.08 -25.62
N ALA A 664 24.82 9.13 -24.51
CA ALA A 664 24.96 10.33 -23.67
C ALA A 664 25.62 11.49 -24.44
N VAL A 665 26.67 11.19 -25.21
CA VAL A 665 27.41 12.18 -26.01
C VAL A 665 26.57 12.71 -27.17
N ALA A 666 25.80 11.83 -27.83
CA ALA A 666 24.89 12.21 -28.90
C ALA A 666 23.67 13.02 -28.40
N GLY A 667 23.27 12.85 -27.14
CA GLY A 667 22.17 13.60 -26.52
C GLY A 667 22.49 15.10 -26.39
N VAL A 668 21.45 15.93 -26.26
CA VAL A 668 21.63 17.40 -26.14
C VAL A 668 22.39 17.74 -24.85
N GLY A 669 22.06 17.05 -23.75
CA GLY A 669 22.55 17.36 -22.41
C GLY A 669 21.80 18.54 -21.79
N PHE A 670 22.23 18.97 -20.60
CA PHE A 670 21.74 20.20 -20.00
C PHE A 670 22.51 21.40 -20.56
N THR A 671 21.87 22.57 -20.57
CA THR A 671 22.39 23.84 -21.07
C THR A 671 22.48 24.88 -19.95
N ASP A 672 23.14 26.00 -20.20
CA ASP A 672 23.19 27.13 -19.24
C ASP A 672 21.81 27.74 -18.95
N ALA A 673 20.81 27.47 -19.78
CA ALA A 673 19.42 27.88 -19.56
C ALA A 673 18.68 26.97 -18.57
N ASP A 674 19.19 25.77 -18.29
CA ASP A 674 18.57 24.79 -17.40
C ASP A 674 18.94 25.08 -15.94
N LEU A 675 18.34 26.12 -15.37
CA LEU A 675 18.60 26.55 -13.98
C LEU A 675 17.93 25.65 -12.92
N LYS A 676 16.99 24.80 -13.33
CA LYS A 676 16.28 23.82 -12.49
C LYS A 676 15.77 22.68 -13.36
N PHE A 677 15.59 21.48 -12.79
CA PHE A 677 14.96 20.40 -13.54
C PHE A 677 13.52 20.77 -13.92
N ASN A 678 13.18 20.57 -15.19
CA ASN A 678 11.90 20.97 -15.76
C ASN A 678 10.96 19.78 -15.90
N TYR A 679 10.54 19.17 -14.79
CA TYR A 679 9.50 18.14 -14.76
C TYR A 679 8.31 18.59 -13.89
N PRO A 680 7.09 18.05 -14.12
CA PRO A 680 5.91 18.41 -13.34
C PRO A 680 6.11 18.22 -11.83
N ALA A 681 5.78 19.25 -11.04
CA ALA A 681 5.90 19.19 -9.59
C ALA A 681 5.04 18.06 -8.99
N ASN A 682 5.49 17.48 -7.88
CA ASN A 682 4.65 16.56 -7.11
C ASN A 682 3.67 17.36 -6.25
N PRO A 683 2.34 17.25 -6.45
CA PRO A 683 1.39 17.98 -5.63
C PRO A 683 1.36 17.53 -4.15
N PHE A 684 1.97 16.39 -3.81
CA PHE A 684 1.97 15.81 -2.46
C PHE A 684 3.32 15.92 -1.74
N VAL A 685 4.40 16.18 -2.48
CA VAL A 685 5.78 16.19 -1.96
C VAL A 685 6.52 17.39 -2.54
N ASN A 686 7.07 18.25 -1.69
CA ASN A 686 7.81 19.41 -2.20
C ASN A 686 9.15 18.99 -2.81
N THR A 687 9.55 19.66 -3.88
CA THR A 687 10.91 19.54 -4.42
C THR A 687 11.89 20.25 -3.51
N VAL A 688 13.07 19.67 -3.32
CA VAL A 688 14.20 20.32 -2.64
C VAL A 688 15.39 20.44 -3.58
N GLU A 689 16.18 21.50 -3.40
CA GLU A 689 17.42 21.73 -4.14
C GLU A 689 18.60 20.92 -3.60
N LYS A 690 18.52 20.50 -2.34
CA LYS A 690 19.59 19.83 -1.59
C LYS A 690 19.01 18.72 -0.74
N TYR A 691 19.53 17.51 -0.92
CA TYR A 691 19.26 16.38 -0.05
C TYR A 691 20.44 16.17 0.89
N HIS A 692 20.15 16.07 2.19
CA HIS A 692 21.15 15.70 3.20
C HIS A 692 21.22 14.17 3.30
N VAL A 693 22.43 13.63 3.13
CA VAL A 693 22.70 12.19 3.08
C VAL A 693 23.89 11.83 3.95
N GLY A 694 24.16 10.53 4.09
CA GLY A 694 25.42 10.04 4.65
C GLY A 694 25.41 9.85 6.17
N TRP A 695 24.23 9.59 6.75
CA TRP A 695 24.07 9.31 8.17
C TRP A 695 24.00 7.80 8.45
N GLY A 696 24.86 7.00 7.81
CA GLY A 696 24.95 5.56 8.07
C GLY A 696 25.42 5.23 9.50
N SER A 697 25.45 3.93 9.85
CA SER A 697 25.74 3.47 11.22
C SER A 697 27.00 4.05 11.84
N GLU A 698 28.11 4.08 11.11
CA GLU A 698 29.42 4.52 11.58
C GLU A 698 29.39 6.01 11.95
N THR A 699 28.71 6.82 11.15
CA THR A 699 28.53 8.26 11.40
C THR A 699 27.65 8.49 12.63
N VAL A 700 26.52 7.80 12.73
CA VAL A 700 25.58 7.97 13.87
C VAL A 700 26.18 7.44 15.17
N ILE A 701 26.82 6.27 15.13
CA ILE A 701 27.50 5.68 16.29
C ILE A 701 28.73 6.52 16.68
N GLY A 702 29.46 7.09 15.71
CA GLY A 702 30.54 8.04 15.99
C GLY A 702 30.05 9.29 16.73
N ALA A 703 28.79 9.69 16.54
CA ALA A 703 28.12 10.77 17.26
C ALA A 703 27.41 10.33 18.55
N ALA A 704 27.56 9.06 18.99
CA ALA A 704 26.78 8.49 20.08
C ALA A 704 26.89 9.27 21.40
N ALA A 705 28.09 9.77 21.76
CA ALA A 705 28.26 10.56 22.98
C ALA A 705 27.37 11.81 22.98
N THR A 706 27.32 12.53 21.85
CA THR A 706 26.48 13.71 21.65
C THR A 706 25.00 13.35 21.67
N VAL A 707 24.60 12.24 21.01
CA VAL A 707 23.22 11.77 20.96
C VAL A 707 22.72 11.34 22.36
N LEU A 708 23.55 10.63 23.13
CA LEU A 708 23.22 10.20 24.50
C LEU A 708 23.15 11.38 25.47
N GLN A 709 24.02 12.38 25.29
CA GLN A 709 23.93 13.62 26.06
C GLN A 709 22.64 14.37 25.73
N ALA A 710 22.29 14.51 24.44
CA ALA A 710 21.04 15.15 24.03
C ALA A 710 19.78 14.40 24.51
N VAL A 711 19.85 13.08 24.64
CA VAL A 711 18.82 12.27 25.33
C VAL A 711 18.71 12.68 26.81
N THR A 712 19.85 12.76 27.50
CA THR A 712 19.92 13.09 28.93
C THR A 712 19.40 14.50 29.21
N ASP A 713 19.73 15.45 28.34
CA ASP A 713 19.32 16.85 28.43
C ASP A 713 17.86 17.09 27.99
N GLY A 714 17.16 16.05 27.54
CA GLY A 714 15.76 16.12 27.12
C GLY A 714 15.54 16.71 25.72
N HIS A 715 16.62 16.97 24.96
CA HIS A 715 16.54 17.38 23.56
C HIS A 715 16.04 16.26 22.64
N ILE A 716 16.23 14.99 23.04
CA ILE A 716 15.66 13.83 22.36
C ILE A 716 14.72 13.08 23.30
N SER A 717 13.45 13.04 22.92
CA SER A 717 12.39 12.30 23.61
C SER A 717 12.11 10.93 23.00
N ARG A 718 12.33 10.75 21.70
CA ARG A 718 12.00 9.50 20.99
C ARG A 718 12.66 9.45 19.61
N PHE A 719 13.05 8.25 19.22
CA PHE A 719 13.50 7.92 17.87
C PHE A 719 12.34 7.31 17.07
N TYR A 720 12.28 7.64 15.79
CA TYR A 720 11.29 7.11 14.85
C TYR A 720 12.00 6.57 13.63
N VAL A 721 11.84 5.28 13.34
CA VAL A 721 12.22 4.75 12.02
C VAL A 721 11.03 4.91 11.11
N ILE A 722 11.12 5.83 10.15
CA ILE A 722 10.07 6.09 9.14
C ILE A 722 10.71 5.94 7.78
N GLY A 723 10.36 4.89 7.04
CA GLY A 723 10.99 4.63 5.74
C GLY A 723 10.68 3.25 5.21
N GLY A 724 11.50 2.75 4.29
CA GLY A 724 11.29 1.52 3.54
C GLY A 724 11.03 1.83 2.07
N CYS A 725 9.99 1.28 1.47
CA CYS A 725 9.71 1.47 0.05
C CYS A 725 8.50 2.37 -0.23
N ASP A 726 8.70 3.36 -1.09
CA ASP A 726 7.63 4.22 -1.61
C ASP A 726 6.85 3.55 -2.76
N GLY A 727 5.77 4.19 -3.20
CA GLY A 727 4.98 3.78 -4.36
C GLY A 727 4.02 4.88 -4.82
N TYR A 728 3.13 4.56 -5.78
CA TYR A 728 2.11 5.52 -6.22
C TYR A 728 1.27 6.05 -5.06
N GLU A 729 0.73 7.25 -5.27
CA GLU A 729 -0.04 8.01 -4.30
C GLU A 729 -1.31 7.28 -3.82
N GLY A 730 -1.81 7.68 -2.65
CA GLY A 730 -2.95 7.10 -1.97
C GLY A 730 -2.81 7.40 -0.48
N GLU A 731 -2.91 6.37 0.37
CA GLU A 731 -2.71 6.48 1.83
C GLU A 731 -1.26 6.78 2.24
N ARG A 732 -0.34 7.03 1.30
CA ARG A 732 1.09 7.29 1.58
C ARG A 732 1.38 8.71 2.07
N SER A 733 0.43 9.65 1.96
CA SER A 733 0.52 10.95 2.65
C SER A 733 0.66 10.79 4.17
N TYR A 734 0.17 9.66 4.71
CA TYR A 734 0.32 9.28 6.11
C TYR A 734 1.75 9.44 6.65
N TYR A 735 2.79 9.06 5.89
CA TYR A 735 4.17 9.15 6.37
C TYR A 735 4.65 10.60 6.48
N THR A 736 4.23 11.44 5.54
CA THR A 736 4.50 12.89 5.56
C THR A 736 3.74 13.55 6.71
N ASP A 737 2.47 13.22 6.89
CA ASP A 737 1.62 13.77 7.94
C ASP A 737 2.10 13.34 9.33
N LEU A 738 2.52 12.07 9.48
CA LEU A 738 3.13 11.57 10.69
C LEU A 738 4.39 12.35 11.03
N ALA A 739 5.34 12.48 10.10
CA ALA A 739 6.60 13.16 10.35
C ALA A 739 6.41 14.64 10.72
N LYS A 740 5.46 15.34 10.09
CA LYS A 740 5.08 16.72 10.44
C LYS A 740 4.44 16.86 11.82
N ALA A 741 3.73 15.84 12.28
CA ALA A 741 3.06 15.84 13.57
C ALA A 741 3.99 15.48 14.76
N LEU A 742 5.23 15.07 14.49
CA LEU A 742 6.17 14.67 15.54
C LEU A 742 6.62 15.89 16.37
N PRO A 743 6.73 15.76 17.71
CA PRO A 743 7.28 16.80 18.57
C PRO A 743 8.70 17.21 18.17
N ASP A 744 9.10 18.45 18.51
CA ASP A 744 10.44 18.97 18.18
C ASP A 744 11.61 18.24 18.86
N THR A 745 11.30 17.41 19.85
CA THR A 745 12.22 16.51 20.54
C THR A 745 12.31 15.13 19.88
N SER A 746 11.84 14.96 18.64
CA SER A 746 11.85 13.67 17.92
C SER A 746 12.98 13.60 16.91
N VAL A 747 13.67 12.46 16.84
CA VAL A 747 14.67 12.17 15.79
C VAL A 747 14.11 11.10 14.86
N VAL A 748 14.11 11.36 13.56
CA VAL A 748 13.64 10.45 12.52
C VAL A 748 14.83 9.83 11.80
N LEU A 749 14.87 8.51 11.78
CA LEU A 749 15.79 7.69 11.00
C LEU A 749 15.04 7.19 9.76
N THR A 750 15.51 7.52 8.57
CA THR A 750 14.89 7.07 7.31
C THR A 750 15.81 6.16 6.52
N VAL A 751 15.22 5.17 5.86
CA VAL A 751 15.89 4.19 4.99
C VAL A 751 15.08 4.01 3.72
N GLY A 752 15.74 3.71 2.62
CA GLY A 752 15.10 3.40 1.33
C GLY A 752 14.25 4.54 0.75
N CYS A 753 13.62 4.28 -0.39
CA CYS A 753 12.93 5.32 -1.16
C CYS A 753 11.68 5.90 -0.46
N GLY A 754 11.19 5.27 0.62
CA GLY A 754 10.21 5.88 1.52
C GLY A 754 10.64 7.26 2.03
N LYS A 755 11.96 7.53 2.08
CA LYS A 755 12.54 8.82 2.47
C LYS A 755 12.00 10.01 1.65
N PHE A 756 11.62 9.80 0.40
CA PHE A 756 11.13 10.89 -0.46
C PHE A 756 9.79 11.46 0.04
N ARG A 757 9.10 10.78 0.97
CA ARG A 757 7.93 11.31 1.66
C ARG A 757 8.25 12.33 2.74
N ILE A 758 9.50 12.40 3.21
CA ILE A 758 9.86 13.20 4.39
C ILE A 758 11.17 14.00 4.24
N ASN A 759 12.04 13.69 3.28
CA ASN A 759 13.31 14.37 3.06
C ASN A 759 13.21 15.85 2.64
N HIS A 760 12.01 16.30 2.26
CA HIS A 760 11.72 17.70 1.99
C HIS A 760 11.30 18.51 3.22
N LEU A 761 11.14 17.85 4.38
CA LEU A 761 10.76 18.49 5.62
C LEU A 761 12.00 19.06 6.31
N ASP A 762 11.95 20.33 6.67
CA ASP A 762 12.89 20.92 7.61
C ASP A 762 12.45 20.57 9.03
N MET A 763 13.18 19.66 9.68
CA MET A 763 12.95 19.25 11.05
C MET A 763 13.94 19.92 12.03
N GLY A 764 14.82 20.81 11.56
CA GLY A 764 15.86 21.44 12.38
C GLY A 764 16.92 20.46 12.91
N THR A 765 17.63 20.88 13.96
CA THR A 765 18.72 20.13 14.59
C THR A 765 18.36 19.65 16.00
N ILE A 766 19.12 18.68 16.51
CA ILE A 766 19.01 18.18 17.88
C ILE A 766 19.62 19.22 18.82
N GLY A 767 18.79 20.06 19.44
CA GLY A 767 19.25 21.19 20.24
C GLY A 767 20.28 22.02 19.48
N ASP A 768 21.37 22.40 20.16
CA ASP A 768 22.47 23.19 19.58
C ASP A 768 23.61 22.33 19.00
N THR A 769 23.41 21.01 18.86
CA THR A 769 24.48 20.08 18.43
C THR A 769 24.86 20.19 16.96
N GLY A 770 24.02 20.84 16.14
CA GLY A 770 24.16 20.88 14.68
C GLY A 770 23.80 19.56 13.97
N ILE A 771 23.47 18.49 14.70
CA ILE A 771 23.04 17.21 14.12
C ILE A 771 21.58 17.34 13.65
N PRO A 772 21.24 17.04 12.38
CA PRO A 772 19.86 17.10 11.90
C PRO A 772 18.94 16.15 12.65
N ARG A 773 17.66 16.53 12.80
CA ARG A 773 16.64 15.64 13.36
C ARG A 773 16.13 14.59 12.39
N LEU A 774 16.32 14.79 11.08
CA LEU A 774 16.03 13.81 10.05
C LEU A 774 17.34 13.24 9.50
N LEU A 775 17.60 11.98 9.81
CA LEU A 775 18.83 11.26 9.46
C LEU A 775 18.53 10.23 8.36
N ASP A 776 19.06 10.48 7.16
CA ASP A 776 19.01 9.52 6.06
C ASP A 776 20.15 8.50 6.18
N LEU A 777 19.79 7.27 6.57
CA LEU A 777 20.73 6.17 6.77
C LEU A 777 21.16 5.54 5.44
N GLY A 778 20.44 5.77 4.35
CA GLY A 778 20.77 5.27 3.02
C GLY A 778 19.66 4.47 2.36
N GLN A 779 20.04 3.45 1.59
CA GLN A 779 19.16 2.59 0.77
C GLN A 779 18.30 1.68 1.66
N CYS A 780 17.43 0.86 1.06
CA CYS A 780 16.67 -0.15 1.81
C CYS A 780 17.56 -1.19 2.54
N ASN A 781 18.73 -1.55 1.97
CA ASN A 781 19.74 -2.38 2.63
C ASN A 781 20.38 -1.71 3.86
N ASP A 782 20.42 -0.38 3.91
CA ASP A 782 20.90 0.35 5.09
C ASP A 782 19.92 0.30 6.28
N SER A 783 18.83 -0.48 6.17
CA SER A 783 18.13 -1.01 7.34
C SER A 783 19.06 -1.78 8.29
N TYR A 784 20.18 -2.33 7.78
CA TYR A 784 21.29 -2.81 8.60
C TYR A 784 21.81 -1.72 9.54
N SER A 785 22.09 -0.52 9.02
CA SER A 785 22.54 0.62 9.84
C SER A 785 21.53 0.96 10.94
N ALA A 786 20.22 0.93 10.63
CA ALA A 786 19.18 1.16 11.62
C ALA A 786 19.21 0.14 12.77
N VAL A 787 19.42 -1.15 12.44
CA VAL A 787 19.56 -2.23 13.42
C VAL A 787 20.81 -2.03 14.28
N GLN A 788 21.97 -1.71 13.67
CA GLN A 788 23.21 -1.47 14.41
C GLN A 788 23.09 -0.28 15.36
N ILE A 789 22.47 0.82 14.92
CA ILE A 789 22.20 2.00 15.76
C ILE A 789 21.31 1.63 16.94
N ALA A 790 20.23 0.87 16.72
CA ALA A 790 19.33 0.46 17.78
C ALA A 790 20.04 -0.45 18.81
N LEU A 791 20.86 -1.41 18.36
CA LEU A 791 21.65 -2.27 19.24
C LEU A 791 22.67 -1.46 20.06
N ALA A 792 23.38 -0.53 19.43
CA ALA A 792 24.35 0.33 20.10
C ALA A 792 23.68 1.23 21.15
N LEU A 793 22.53 1.82 20.83
CA LEU A 793 21.74 2.61 21.78
C LEU A 793 21.25 1.75 22.96
N ALA A 794 20.70 0.56 22.69
CA ALA A 794 20.24 -0.36 23.73
C ALA A 794 21.38 -0.74 24.70
N GLN A 795 22.57 -1.02 24.15
CA GLN A 795 23.76 -1.32 24.94
C GLN A 795 24.20 -0.12 25.80
N ALA A 796 24.26 1.08 25.20
CA ALA A 796 24.64 2.29 25.92
C ALA A 796 23.67 2.65 27.06
N LEU A 797 22.39 2.37 26.87
CA LEU A 797 21.31 2.64 27.83
C LEU A 797 21.03 1.45 28.77
N GLN A 798 21.76 0.34 28.62
CA GLN A 798 21.63 -0.87 29.43
C GLN A 798 20.20 -1.43 29.47
N CYS A 799 19.51 -1.42 28.33
CA CYS A 799 18.14 -1.93 28.19
C CYS A 799 18.01 -2.89 26.99
N GLY A 800 16.86 -3.56 26.86
CA GLY A 800 16.54 -4.29 25.64
C GLY A 800 16.23 -3.35 24.47
N VAL A 801 16.41 -3.81 23.23
CA VAL A 801 16.07 -3.02 22.02
C VAL A 801 14.59 -2.62 22.01
N ASN A 802 13.70 -3.47 22.52
CA ASN A 802 12.26 -3.21 22.61
C ASN A 802 11.89 -2.21 23.73
N ASP A 803 12.82 -1.92 24.65
CA ASP A 803 12.62 -0.95 25.74
C ASP A 803 13.07 0.47 25.35
N LEU A 804 13.80 0.60 24.23
CA LEU A 804 14.18 1.91 23.69
C LEU A 804 12.93 2.75 23.41
N PRO A 805 13.01 4.09 23.55
CA PRO A 805 12.01 5.00 23.04
C PRO A 805 12.16 5.08 21.52
N LEU A 806 11.84 3.97 20.85
CA LEU A 806 11.92 3.77 19.42
C LEU A 806 10.51 3.44 18.91
N SER A 807 10.15 3.99 17.76
CA SER A 807 8.90 3.64 17.07
C SER A 807 9.20 3.36 15.62
N ILE A 808 8.84 2.17 15.16
CA ILE A 808 9.19 1.67 13.83
C ILE A 808 7.92 1.69 12.96
N VAL A 809 7.95 2.47 11.90
CA VAL A 809 6.84 2.69 10.96
C VAL A 809 7.37 2.46 9.55
N LEU A 810 7.20 1.24 9.05
CA LEU A 810 7.73 0.79 7.78
C LEU A 810 6.70 0.95 6.66
N SER A 811 7.06 1.76 5.68
CA SER A 811 6.49 1.71 4.34
C SER A 811 7.05 0.51 3.58
N TRP A 812 6.18 -0.25 2.91
CA TRP A 812 6.62 -1.36 2.06
C TRP A 812 5.97 -1.27 0.68
N PHE A 813 6.60 -1.93 -0.28
CA PHE A 813 6.08 -2.06 -1.64
C PHE A 813 6.50 -3.39 -2.26
N GLU A 814 7.79 -3.72 -2.24
CA GLU A 814 8.33 -4.91 -2.91
C GLU A 814 9.08 -5.85 -1.95
N GLN A 815 9.82 -6.81 -2.49
CA GLN A 815 10.29 -7.99 -1.77
C GLN A 815 11.53 -7.73 -0.90
N LYS A 816 12.36 -6.74 -1.23
CA LYS A 816 13.44 -6.31 -0.33
C LYS A 816 12.89 -5.79 1.00
N ALA A 817 11.75 -5.09 0.99
CA ALA A 817 11.07 -4.73 2.24
C ALA A 817 10.52 -5.94 3.02
N VAL A 818 10.10 -7.00 2.33
CA VAL A 818 9.61 -8.23 2.98
C VAL A 818 10.73 -8.93 3.74
N VAL A 819 11.92 -9.08 3.14
CA VAL A 819 13.03 -9.74 3.83
C VAL A 819 13.60 -8.88 4.96
N VAL A 820 13.58 -7.54 4.83
CA VAL A 820 13.93 -6.63 5.93
C VAL A 820 12.96 -6.80 7.10
N LEU A 821 11.65 -6.89 6.84
CA LEU A 821 10.67 -7.19 7.89
C LEU A 821 10.99 -8.54 8.57
N LEU A 822 11.32 -9.58 7.80
CA LEU A 822 11.72 -10.89 8.35
C LEU A 822 12.97 -10.79 9.23
N THR A 823 13.96 -10.00 8.85
CA THR A 823 15.16 -9.73 9.67
C THR A 823 14.79 -9.05 10.99
N LEU A 824 13.91 -8.06 10.99
CA LEU A 824 13.49 -7.41 12.23
C LEU A 824 12.71 -8.39 13.15
N LEU A 825 11.82 -9.20 12.58
CA LEU A 825 11.07 -10.20 13.34
C LEU A 825 11.99 -11.30 13.90
N SER A 826 12.99 -11.74 13.15
CA SER A 826 13.94 -12.77 13.60
C SER A 826 14.87 -12.28 14.72
N LEU A 827 15.10 -10.97 14.80
CA LEU A 827 15.78 -10.29 15.91
C LEU A 827 14.88 -10.08 17.14
N GLY A 828 13.61 -10.49 17.08
CA GLY A 828 12.65 -10.31 18.17
C GLY A 828 12.21 -8.85 18.35
N ILE A 829 12.39 -7.99 17.34
CA ILE A 829 11.92 -6.61 17.39
C ILE A 829 10.40 -6.60 17.31
N ARG A 830 9.78 -5.87 18.23
CA ARG A 830 8.33 -5.77 18.40
C ARG A 830 7.80 -4.38 18.04
N ASN A 831 6.48 -4.26 18.00
CA ASN A 831 5.77 -2.97 17.85
C ASN A 831 6.00 -2.27 16.50
N ILE A 832 6.31 -3.05 15.45
CA ILE A 832 6.49 -2.56 14.09
C ILE A 832 5.13 -2.24 13.48
N ARG A 833 4.97 -1.05 12.91
CA ARG A 833 3.82 -0.70 12.06
C ARG A 833 4.19 -0.86 10.60
N VAL A 834 3.37 -1.57 9.82
CA VAL A 834 3.57 -1.79 8.38
C VAL A 834 2.44 -1.16 7.57
N GLY A 835 2.77 -0.54 6.43
CA GLY A 835 1.75 0.06 5.56
C GLY A 835 2.25 0.48 4.17
N PRO A 836 1.40 1.15 3.36
CA PRO A 836 0.09 1.67 3.74
C PRO A 836 -0.96 0.58 4.00
N SER A 837 -0.89 -0.53 3.27
CA SER A 837 -1.73 -1.71 3.47
C SER A 837 -0.94 -2.88 4.06
N VAL A 838 -1.62 -3.82 4.69
CA VAL A 838 -1.03 -5.12 5.06
C VAL A 838 -0.79 -5.94 3.77
N PRO A 839 0.33 -6.68 3.64
CA PRO A 839 0.56 -7.55 2.50
C PRO A 839 -0.59 -8.52 2.22
N ALA A 840 -1.03 -8.58 0.96
CA ALA A 840 -2.16 -9.42 0.55
C ALA A 840 -1.93 -10.94 0.77
N PHE A 841 -0.67 -11.37 0.75
CA PHE A 841 -0.26 -12.74 1.07
C PHE A 841 -0.28 -13.04 2.58
N LEU A 842 -0.43 -12.04 3.44
CA LEU A 842 -0.69 -12.23 4.87
C LEU A 842 -2.21 -12.19 5.12
N ARG A 843 -2.83 -13.38 5.13
CA ARG A 843 -4.25 -13.52 5.53
C ARG A 843 -4.47 -13.01 6.95
N PRO A 844 -5.70 -12.56 7.31
CA PRO A 844 -6.00 -12.05 8.65
C PRO A 844 -5.55 -12.97 9.79
N SER A 845 -5.80 -14.28 9.69
CA SER A 845 -5.32 -15.29 10.65
C SER A 845 -3.81 -15.26 10.86
N ILE A 846 -3.04 -15.16 9.79
CA ILE A 846 -1.57 -15.09 9.85
C ILE A 846 -1.11 -13.75 10.41
N PHE A 847 -1.73 -12.65 9.97
CA PHE A 847 -1.42 -11.33 10.50
C PHE A 847 -1.70 -11.26 12.00
N LYS A 848 -2.78 -11.91 12.48
CA LYS A 848 -3.09 -12.08 13.89
C LYS A 848 -2.01 -12.88 14.62
N VAL A 849 -1.51 -13.99 14.07
CA VAL A 849 -0.39 -14.74 14.66
C VAL A 849 0.88 -13.87 14.79
N LEU A 850 1.21 -13.09 13.75
CA LEU A 850 2.34 -12.16 13.78
C LEU A 850 2.10 -11.01 14.77
N HIS A 851 0.86 -10.55 14.92
CA HIS A 851 0.45 -9.57 15.92
C HIS A 851 0.59 -10.12 17.34
N GLU A 852 0.10 -11.32 17.63
CA GLU A 852 0.21 -11.92 18.97
C GLU A 852 1.68 -12.17 19.36
N LYS A 853 2.51 -12.66 18.43
CA LYS A 853 3.91 -12.98 18.69
C LYS A 853 4.80 -11.73 18.76
N PHE A 854 4.68 -10.82 17.80
CA PHE A 854 5.60 -9.69 17.62
C PHE A 854 4.97 -8.32 17.85
N ASN A 855 3.67 -8.25 18.12
CA ASN A 855 2.89 -7.00 18.10
C ASN A 855 3.07 -6.23 16.79
N LEU A 856 3.10 -6.95 15.66
CA LEU A 856 3.05 -6.36 14.33
C LEU A 856 1.70 -5.66 14.14
N MET A 857 1.70 -4.42 13.68
CA MET A 857 0.52 -3.58 13.55
C MET A 857 0.40 -3.01 12.13
N ALA A 858 -0.82 -2.73 11.68
CA ALA A 858 -1.01 -1.86 10.52
C ALA A 858 -0.74 -0.39 10.92
N ILE A 859 -0.51 0.48 9.95
CA ILE A 859 -0.48 1.93 10.21
C ILE A 859 -1.83 2.44 10.73
N GLY A 860 -1.82 3.51 11.52
CA GLY A 860 -3.02 4.06 12.15
C GLY A 860 -2.73 5.29 13.00
N ALA A 861 -3.77 5.98 13.47
CA ALA A 861 -3.65 7.29 14.13
C ALA A 861 -2.88 7.27 15.47
N ASP A 862 -2.79 6.11 16.15
CA ASP A 862 -2.07 5.96 17.42
C ASP A 862 -0.62 5.47 17.19
N VAL A 863 0.17 6.28 16.50
CA VAL A 863 1.62 6.28 16.74
C VAL A 863 1.80 7.09 18.01
N HIS A 864 2.56 6.62 19.00
CA HIS A 864 2.70 7.28 20.31
C HIS A 864 3.31 8.70 20.20
N ILE A 865 2.52 9.68 19.78
CA ILE A 865 2.88 11.08 19.55
C ILE A 865 2.94 11.85 20.89
N ARG A 866 2.39 11.29 21.99
CA ARG A 866 2.19 12.00 23.26
C ARG A 866 2.52 11.25 24.56
N LYS A 867 3.34 10.18 24.55
CA LYS A 867 3.79 9.58 25.82
C LYS A 867 5.12 10.20 26.26
N THR A 868 5.11 10.79 27.45
CA THR A 868 6.32 11.14 28.21
C THR A 868 7.23 9.92 28.36
N LEU A 869 8.53 10.18 28.40
CA LEU A 869 9.59 9.20 28.61
C LEU A 869 9.27 8.26 29.79
N PRO A 870 9.62 6.97 29.75
CA PRO A 870 9.50 6.09 30.91
C PRO A 870 10.15 6.71 32.15
N THR A 871 9.61 6.51 33.34
CA THR A 871 10.12 7.13 34.58
C THR A 871 11.57 6.78 34.88
N TRP A 872 12.08 5.63 34.41
CA TRP A 872 13.49 5.25 34.49
C TRP A 872 14.40 5.98 33.48
N TRP A 873 13.83 6.57 32.44
CA TRP A 873 14.55 7.35 31.43
C TRP A 873 14.80 8.80 31.90
N ALA A 874 13.84 9.39 32.61
CA ALA A 874 14.04 10.71 33.24
C ALA A 874 14.90 10.65 34.52
N ALA A 875 15.16 9.45 35.04
CA ALA A 875 15.84 9.22 36.29
C ALA A 875 17.20 8.54 36.09
N THR A 876 18.10 9.14 35.29
CA THR A 876 19.53 8.82 35.38
C THR A 876 20.14 9.40 36.66
N LYS A 877 19.73 8.84 37.81
CA LYS A 877 20.49 8.92 39.06
C LYS A 877 20.61 7.61 39.82
N SER A 878 19.99 6.49 39.40
CA SER A 878 20.24 5.18 40.01
C SER A 878 19.90 4.02 39.06
N PRO A 879 20.76 2.98 38.95
CA PRO A 879 20.52 1.85 38.07
C PRO A 879 19.39 0.94 38.62
N PRO A 880 18.55 0.32 37.76
CA PRO A 880 17.55 -0.65 38.19
C PRO A 880 18.20 -2.01 38.56
N PRO A 881 17.50 -2.87 39.34
CA PRO A 881 18.07 -4.12 39.85
C PRO A 881 18.32 -5.13 38.74
N ARG A 882 19.49 -5.78 38.81
CA ARG A 882 19.95 -6.81 37.87
C ARG A 882 19.01 -8.04 37.92
N HIS A 883 18.38 -8.37 36.80
CA HIS A 883 17.93 -9.73 36.53
C HIS A 883 18.96 -10.41 35.63
N THR A 884 19.63 -11.42 36.18
CA THR A 884 20.58 -12.28 35.48
C THR A 884 19.82 -13.42 34.82
N ASP A 885 19.65 -13.37 33.50
CA ASP A 885 19.47 -14.57 32.69
C ASP A 885 20.45 -14.50 31.53
N SER A 886 21.46 -15.37 31.62
CA SER A 886 22.56 -15.50 30.66
C SER A 886 22.09 -16.25 29.41
N LEU A 887 22.11 -15.59 28.26
CA LEU A 887 22.15 -16.25 26.94
C LEU A 887 23.59 -16.14 26.43
N ALA A 888 24.31 -17.26 26.51
CA ALA A 888 25.61 -17.43 25.87
C ALA A 888 25.41 -17.57 24.36
N VAL A 889 26.12 -16.74 23.59
CA VAL A 889 26.24 -16.82 22.14
C VAL A 889 27.43 -17.71 21.81
N HIS A 890 27.19 -18.75 21.00
CA HIS A 890 28.20 -19.45 20.21
C HIS A 890 27.88 -19.24 18.73
#